data_AF-A0A2V6V9B7-F1
#
_entry.id   AF-A0A2V6V9B7-F1
#
_cell.length_a   1.000
_cell.length_b   1.000
_cell.length_c   1.000
_cell.angle_alpha   90.00
_cell.angle_beta   90.00
_cell.angle_gamma   90.00
#
_symmetry.space_group_name_H-M   'P 1'
#
loop_
_entity.id
_entity.type
_entity.pdbx_description
1 polymer ?
#
loop_
_entity_poly.entity_id
_entity_poly.type
_entity_poly.pdbx_seq_one_letter_code
_entity_poly.pdbx_strand_id
1 'polypeptide(L)'
;MQLLADRLVLSPSDLNDYVECEHLTTLAREVACGKRSRPHVANQYGELLGRKGEEHEAAYLAHLRGEGRQVVDVRPADVWDFEAGAGATVEAMRAGVEIIYQATFVHGDWRGRADFLERVERLTSLGAWGYEAVDAKLARAEKPTYVLQLCFYSEAIEAIQGVAPEAMHVLLGIGERRTLRRDGYAAYYRRVRRGFVAALAQRAATEPYPVEHCTLCEFREVCDERWAREDNLSLVANIRREQVKRLRAGGIETLTGLARSSESTRIDHVAPHTFETLHEQAALQLARRATGQPEWRLLPVEQDRGFQRLPRPSRGDVIFDIEGDPFWEPARGLHFLLGLLVADGDRADGDRWQYRTIWSHDRAQERRAFEALIDFFHERLASHPDMHVYHYGAYETTAIGQLMGVYATREDAVDELLRREVFVDLHGVVRQGLRAGVSSYSLKEIEALAAFRRRAGVATGTRAVLEYERWMDTRADARLQAIAVYNEDDCRATLALRDWLLAHRPADAVWAEVPEPRDVTEEKRTADAEREALRQSLLAGSDEGSPRWLAGELLEYHRREVRPAWWWFFARCKMSSDELFEDAESIGRLRPETRPVAAKRSLDYRFSFPPQQHKLSPGDVPIDPATGKPAGTIQLVDEAAGVLVLRRGPSLASILLPSALIPPKPYDTNEQRSALARLAASTLAGDGRYPALTDILARSRPRFARPRTTVQTTDLGELRELAATLDGSYLFIQGPPGTGKTWRGARIAVELIRRGQRVGIAATSHKAIHNLLDEITN
;
A
#
# COMPACT_ATOMS: atom_id res chain seq x y z
N MET A 1 -3.46 -15.51 25.87
CA MET A 1 -4.43 -15.94 26.90
C MET A 1 -3.79 -16.94 27.84
N GLN A 2 -4.22 -16.97 29.11
CA GLN A 2 -3.68 -17.88 30.13
C GLN A 2 -4.80 -18.34 31.07
N LEU A 3 -4.77 -19.60 31.51
CA LEU A 3 -5.67 -20.08 32.57
C LEU A 3 -5.01 -19.89 33.93
N LEU A 4 -5.60 -19.07 34.79
CA LEU A 4 -5.13 -18.81 36.17
C LEU A 4 -6.30 -19.06 37.13
N ALA A 5 -6.12 -19.97 38.11
CA ALA A 5 -7.13 -20.33 39.10
C ALA A 5 -8.53 -20.58 38.47
N ASP A 6 -8.58 -21.43 37.44
CA ASP A 6 -9.79 -21.80 36.66
C ASP A 6 -10.47 -20.66 35.88
N ARG A 7 -9.82 -19.49 35.77
CA ARG A 7 -10.30 -18.34 35.01
C ARG A 7 -9.37 -18.02 33.84
N LEU A 8 -9.95 -17.76 32.68
CA LEU A 8 -9.19 -17.33 31.50
C LEU A 8 -8.86 -15.84 31.63
N VAL A 9 -7.57 -15.54 31.70
CA VAL A 9 -7.04 -14.19 31.62
C VAL A 9 -6.70 -13.85 30.17
N LEU A 10 -7.28 -12.74 29.72
CA LEU A 10 -7.29 -12.26 28.34
C LEU A 10 -6.39 -11.03 28.19
N SER A 11 -5.95 -10.76 26.97
CA SER A 11 -5.14 -9.60 26.63
C SER A 11 -5.64 -8.90 25.37
N PRO A 12 -5.26 -7.63 25.12
CA PRO A 12 -5.49 -6.98 23.84
C PRO A 12 -4.98 -7.77 22.64
N SER A 13 -3.85 -8.45 22.77
CA SER A 13 -3.30 -9.32 21.72
C SER A 13 -4.24 -10.48 21.41
N ASP A 14 -4.91 -11.08 22.41
CA ASP A 14 -5.90 -12.13 22.16
C ASP A 14 -7.12 -11.61 21.37
N LEU A 15 -7.50 -10.35 21.57
CA LEU A 15 -8.56 -9.71 20.80
C LEU A 15 -8.12 -9.42 19.36
N ASN A 16 -6.85 -9.04 19.17
CA ASN A 16 -6.25 -8.88 17.85
C ASN A 16 -6.21 -10.21 17.11
N ASP A 17 -5.75 -11.28 17.76
CA ASP A 17 -5.73 -12.64 17.21
C ASP A 17 -7.11 -13.11 16.77
N TYR A 18 -8.18 -12.75 17.50
CA TYR A 18 -9.56 -13.03 17.12
C TYR A 18 -9.99 -12.33 15.83
N VAL A 19 -9.62 -11.06 15.68
CA VAL A 19 -9.94 -10.26 14.47
C VAL A 19 -9.15 -10.77 13.26
N GLU A 20 -7.90 -11.15 13.46
CA GLU A 20 -7.06 -11.74 12.42
C GLU A 20 -7.54 -13.15 12.03
N CYS A 21 -7.89 -13.98 13.03
CA CYS A 21 -8.34 -15.35 12.82
C CYS A 21 -9.10 -15.94 14.03
N GLU A 22 -10.41 -16.18 13.90
CA GLU A 22 -11.19 -16.87 14.94
C GLU A 22 -10.68 -18.29 15.27
N HIS A 23 -10.08 -18.98 14.28
CA HIS A 23 -9.48 -20.30 14.51
C HIS A 23 -8.24 -20.22 15.39
N LEU A 24 -7.41 -19.18 15.24
CA LEU A 24 -6.27 -18.92 16.11
C LEU A 24 -6.71 -18.77 17.57
N THR A 25 -7.80 -18.02 17.83
CA THR A 25 -8.39 -17.92 19.17
C THR A 25 -8.77 -19.29 19.75
N THR A 26 -9.31 -20.18 18.92
CA THR A 26 -9.68 -21.54 19.35
C THR A 26 -8.44 -22.35 19.75
N LEU A 27 -7.39 -22.33 18.93
CA LEU A 27 -6.14 -23.04 19.19
C LEU A 27 -5.40 -22.48 20.41
N ALA A 28 -5.33 -21.16 20.54
CA ALA A 28 -4.74 -20.50 21.71
C ALA A 28 -5.47 -20.86 23.01
N ARG A 29 -6.80 -21.03 22.95
CA ARG A 29 -7.58 -21.50 24.11
C ARG A 29 -7.32 -22.97 24.44
N GLU A 30 -7.22 -23.83 23.44
CA GLU A 30 -6.83 -25.23 23.65
C GLU A 30 -5.48 -25.33 24.36
N VAL A 31 -4.52 -24.48 23.98
CA VAL A 31 -3.22 -24.37 24.66
C VAL A 31 -3.39 -23.89 26.09
N ALA A 32 -4.11 -22.79 26.33
CA ALA A 32 -4.31 -22.26 27.67
C ALA A 32 -5.02 -23.24 28.62
N CYS A 33 -5.91 -24.09 28.09
CA CYS A 33 -6.59 -25.13 28.86
C CYS A 33 -5.83 -26.47 28.92
N GLY A 34 -4.60 -26.56 28.40
CA GLY A 34 -3.79 -27.79 28.41
C GLY A 34 -4.32 -28.91 27.50
N LYS A 35 -5.25 -28.62 26.58
CA LYS A 35 -5.78 -29.59 25.60
C LYS A 35 -4.87 -29.78 24.40
N ARG A 36 -3.98 -28.81 24.16
CA ARG A 36 -3.00 -28.79 23.07
C ARG A 36 -1.66 -28.31 23.62
N SER A 37 -0.57 -28.94 23.21
CA SER A 37 0.76 -28.40 23.43
C SER A 37 0.97 -27.17 22.54
N ARG A 38 1.55 -26.10 23.09
CA ARG A 38 1.94 -24.95 22.28
C ARG A 38 2.99 -25.41 21.26
N PRO A 39 2.80 -25.15 19.95
CA PRO A 39 3.83 -25.47 18.96
C PRO A 39 5.14 -24.76 19.32
N HIS A 40 6.25 -25.49 19.33
CA HIS A 40 7.57 -24.86 19.42
C HIS A 40 8.07 -24.65 17.99
N VAL A 41 7.80 -23.47 17.45
CA VAL A 41 8.31 -23.05 16.15
C VAL A 41 9.27 -21.90 16.40
N ALA A 42 10.54 -22.07 16.00
CA ALA A 42 11.52 -21.00 16.05
C ALA A 42 11.11 -19.90 15.05
N ASN A 43 10.33 -18.93 15.53
CA ASN A 43 9.84 -17.82 14.72
C ASN A 43 10.85 -16.66 14.78
N GLN A 44 12.02 -16.88 14.19
CA GLN A 44 13.12 -15.90 14.20
C GLN A 44 12.70 -14.55 13.62
N TYR A 45 11.76 -14.54 12.66
CA TYR A 45 11.22 -13.32 12.08
C TYR A 45 10.27 -12.59 13.04
N GLY A 46 9.40 -13.32 13.75
CA GLY A 46 8.60 -12.76 14.84
C GLY A 46 9.45 -12.21 15.99
N GLU A 47 10.55 -12.90 16.33
CA GLU A 47 11.53 -12.43 17.32
C GLU A 47 12.23 -11.14 16.86
N LEU A 48 12.65 -11.07 15.59
CA LEU A 48 13.19 -9.85 14.98
C LEU A 48 12.19 -8.68 15.06
N LEU A 49 10.94 -8.92 14.70
CA LEU A 49 9.86 -7.92 14.79
C LEU A 49 9.64 -7.41 16.21
N GLY A 50 9.66 -8.32 17.20
CA GLY A 50 9.57 -7.98 18.62
C GLY A 50 10.72 -7.08 19.05
N ARG A 51 11.97 -7.50 18.76
CA ARG A 51 13.19 -6.74 19.06
C ARG A 51 13.17 -5.34 18.44
N LYS A 52 12.84 -5.21 17.14
CA LYS A 52 12.73 -3.91 16.47
C LYS A 52 11.65 -3.03 17.10
N GLY A 53 10.56 -3.64 17.57
CA GLY A 53 9.51 -2.94 18.31
C GLY A 53 10.01 -2.34 19.62
N GLU A 54 10.74 -3.15 20.40
CA GLU A 54 11.38 -2.72 21.65
C GLU A 54 12.42 -1.61 21.42
N GLU A 55 13.21 -1.71 20.35
CA GLU A 55 14.18 -0.66 19.95
C GLU A 55 13.48 0.67 19.63
N HIS A 56 12.37 0.63 18.88
CA HIS A 56 11.60 1.83 18.55
C HIS A 56 10.96 2.47 19.79
N GLU A 57 10.41 1.65 20.68
CA GLU A 57 9.86 2.08 21.97
C GLU A 57 10.94 2.72 22.86
N ALA A 58 12.11 2.09 22.97
CA ALA A 58 13.24 2.60 23.73
C ALA A 58 13.78 3.93 23.17
N ALA A 59 13.81 4.07 21.84
CA ALA A 59 14.20 5.32 21.19
C ALA A 59 13.25 6.48 21.53
N TYR A 60 11.94 6.22 21.56
CA TYR A 60 10.97 7.22 21.98
C TYR A 60 11.06 7.56 23.48
N LEU A 61 11.27 6.56 24.33
CA LEU A 61 11.56 6.78 25.75
C LEU A 61 12.79 7.68 25.96
N ALA A 62 13.87 7.42 25.22
CA ALA A 62 15.08 8.23 25.26
C ALA A 62 14.82 9.66 24.79
N HIS A 63 14.01 9.84 23.74
CA HIS A 63 13.59 11.15 23.26
C HIS A 63 12.84 11.95 24.34
N LEU A 64 11.81 11.36 24.98
CA LEU A 64 11.05 12.00 26.05
C LEU A 64 11.94 12.42 27.23
N ARG A 65 12.90 11.57 27.61
CA ARG A 65 13.90 11.90 28.64
C ARG A 65 14.83 13.03 28.21
N GLY A 66 15.23 13.05 26.93
CA GLY A 66 16.06 14.11 26.34
C GLY A 66 15.37 15.47 26.31
N GLU A 67 14.04 15.50 26.21
CA GLU A 67 13.21 16.70 26.34
C GLU A 67 13.08 17.19 27.80
N GLY A 68 13.62 16.45 28.77
CA GLY A 68 13.55 16.79 30.19
C GLY A 68 12.21 16.47 30.84
N ARG A 69 11.36 15.67 30.19
CA ARG A 69 10.06 15.26 30.74
C ARG A 69 10.21 14.34 31.94
N GLN A 70 9.28 14.44 32.90
CA GLN A 70 9.27 13.53 34.04
C GLN A 70 8.72 12.16 33.62
N VAL A 71 9.61 11.15 33.55
CA VAL A 71 9.25 9.78 33.17
C VAL A 71 9.43 8.83 34.36
N VAL A 72 8.41 8.01 34.65
CA VAL A 72 8.49 6.90 35.62
C VAL A 72 8.27 5.57 34.90
N ASP A 73 9.21 4.63 35.08
CA ASP A 73 9.07 3.24 34.62
C ASP A 73 8.39 2.42 35.72
N VAL A 74 7.20 1.88 35.43
CA VAL A 74 6.39 1.12 36.39
C VAL A 74 6.50 -0.39 36.19
N ARG A 75 7.52 -0.87 35.47
CA ARG A 75 7.76 -2.31 35.34
C ARG A 75 8.10 -2.93 36.69
N PRO A 76 7.39 -4.00 37.11
CA PRO A 76 7.76 -4.79 38.27
C PRO A 76 9.05 -5.58 38.02
N ALA A 77 9.71 -6.03 39.10
CA ALA A 77 10.91 -6.85 39.02
C ALA A 77 10.66 -8.19 38.29
N ASP A 78 9.52 -8.82 38.58
CA ASP A 78 8.96 -9.88 37.73
C ASP A 78 7.96 -9.25 36.77
N VAL A 79 8.31 -9.15 35.49
CA VAL A 79 7.47 -8.55 34.43
C VAL A 79 6.10 -9.24 34.26
N TRP A 80 5.95 -10.45 34.79
CA TRP A 80 4.69 -11.21 34.80
C TRP A 80 3.81 -10.92 36.02
N ASP A 81 4.27 -10.15 37.00
CA ASP A 81 3.47 -9.67 38.12
C ASP A 81 2.62 -8.45 37.71
N PHE A 82 1.53 -8.73 36.99
CA PHE A 82 0.62 -7.70 36.48
C PHE A 82 -0.07 -6.91 37.60
N GLU A 83 -0.29 -7.50 38.79
CA GLU A 83 -0.93 -6.82 39.91
C GLU A 83 0.01 -5.76 40.51
N ALA A 84 1.28 -6.11 40.73
CA ALA A 84 2.29 -5.14 41.18
C ALA A 84 2.47 -4.01 40.16
N GLY A 85 2.56 -4.33 38.87
CA GLY A 85 2.66 -3.32 37.81
C GLY A 85 1.42 -2.41 37.73
N ALA A 86 0.22 -2.97 37.90
CA ALA A 86 -1.02 -2.19 37.91
C ALA A 86 -1.12 -1.27 39.12
N GLY A 87 -0.70 -1.74 40.31
CA GLY A 87 -0.57 -0.91 41.51
C GLY A 87 0.36 0.29 41.29
N ALA A 88 1.57 0.04 40.78
CA ALA A 88 2.55 1.08 40.47
C ALA A 88 2.03 2.08 39.42
N THR A 89 1.29 1.61 38.42
CA THR A 89 0.63 2.46 37.42
C THR A 89 -0.37 3.41 38.06
N VAL A 90 -1.25 2.91 38.93
CA VAL A 90 -2.24 3.74 39.64
C VAL A 90 -1.57 4.76 40.57
N GLU A 91 -0.51 4.37 41.26
CA GLU A 91 0.27 5.28 42.12
C GLU A 91 0.92 6.41 41.31
N ALA A 92 1.55 6.09 40.18
CA ALA A 92 2.12 7.09 39.28
C ALA A 92 1.05 8.02 38.69
N MET A 93 -0.12 7.48 38.34
CA MET A 93 -1.26 8.29 37.86
C MET A 93 -1.72 9.29 38.94
N ARG A 94 -1.88 8.84 40.19
CA ARG A 94 -2.25 9.67 41.35
C ARG A 94 -1.18 10.70 41.71
N ALA A 95 0.09 10.41 41.46
CA ALA A 95 1.18 11.35 41.67
C ALA A 95 1.28 12.43 40.59
N GLY A 96 0.49 12.33 39.51
CA GLY A 96 0.52 13.32 38.43
C GLY A 96 1.80 13.30 37.61
N VAL A 97 2.46 12.14 37.52
CA VAL A 97 3.67 11.95 36.70
C VAL A 97 3.36 12.31 35.24
N GLU A 98 4.27 13.02 34.60
CA GLU A 98 4.07 13.51 33.24
C GLU A 98 3.97 12.38 32.20
N ILE A 99 4.87 11.40 32.29
CA ILE A 99 4.90 10.19 31.47
C ILE A 99 5.08 8.94 32.33
N ILE A 100 4.16 7.98 32.17
CA ILE A 100 4.25 6.67 32.81
C ILE A 100 4.63 5.65 31.74
N TYR A 101 5.83 5.10 31.83
CA TYR A 101 6.36 4.12 30.88
C TYR A 101 6.00 2.70 31.33
N GLN A 102 5.55 1.87 30.38
CA GLN A 102 5.17 0.47 30.58
C GLN A 102 3.99 0.27 31.55
N ALA A 103 3.02 1.19 31.45
CA ALA A 103 1.82 1.23 32.26
C ALA A 103 1.00 -0.07 32.12
N THR A 104 0.76 -0.71 33.25
CA THR A 104 0.16 -2.04 33.33
C THR A 104 -1.27 -1.91 33.83
N PHE A 105 -2.18 -2.66 33.21
CA PHE A 105 -3.58 -2.68 33.59
C PHE A 105 -4.04 -4.10 33.87
N VAL A 106 -4.77 -4.27 34.98
CA VAL A 106 -5.61 -5.43 35.26
C VAL A 106 -7.04 -4.91 35.41
N HIS A 107 -7.93 -5.34 34.52
CA HIS A 107 -9.30 -4.86 34.45
C HIS A 107 -10.27 -6.01 34.21
N GLY A 108 -10.87 -6.52 35.29
CA GLY A 108 -11.65 -7.75 35.25
C GLY A 108 -10.77 -8.92 34.77
N ASP A 109 -11.24 -9.71 33.81
CA ASP A 109 -10.54 -10.88 33.24
C ASP A 109 -9.44 -10.51 32.26
N TRP A 110 -9.12 -9.22 32.15
CA TRP A 110 -8.22 -8.70 31.14
C TRP A 110 -7.00 -8.07 31.76
N ARG A 111 -5.86 -8.23 31.08
CA ARG A 111 -4.62 -7.55 31.41
C ARG A 111 -3.90 -7.08 30.17
N GLY A 112 -3.16 -6.00 30.28
CA GLY A 112 -2.35 -5.49 29.19
C GLY A 112 -1.36 -4.43 29.66
N ARG A 113 -0.44 -4.05 28.77
CA ARG A 113 0.61 -3.09 29.06
C ARG A 113 0.67 -2.08 27.93
N ALA A 114 0.31 -0.85 28.23
CA ALA A 114 0.50 0.26 27.31
C ALA A 114 1.96 0.69 27.35
N ASP A 115 2.50 1.08 26.20
CA ASP A 115 3.91 1.48 26.12
C ASP A 115 4.13 2.76 26.96
N PHE A 116 3.22 3.74 26.85
CA PHE A 116 3.24 4.96 27.65
C PHE A 116 1.81 5.44 28.02
N LEU A 117 1.70 6.10 29.17
CA LEU A 117 0.61 7.04 29.46
C LEU A 117 1.16 8.45 29.53
N GLU A 118 0.42 9.40 28.97
CA GLU A 118 0.76 10.81 28.98
C GLU A 118 -0.28 11.60 29.77
N ARG A 119 0.20 12.47 30.67
CA ARG A 119 -0.65 13.35 31.46
C ARG A 119 -1.27 14.43 30.59
N VAL A 120 -2.56 14.69 30.79
CA VAL A 120 -3.31 15.79 30.18
C VAL A 120 -3.96 16.66 31.26
N GLU A 121 -3.98 17.97 31.06
CA GLU A 121 -4.61 18.91 32.00
C GLU A 121 -6.14 18.88 31.84
N ARG A 122 -6.79 18.07 32.68
CA ARG A 122 -8.22 17.78 32.64
C ARG A 122 -8.70 17.37 34.01
N LEU A 123 -9.84 17.90 34.45
CA LEU A 123 -10.43 17.50 35.72
C LEU A 123 -10.90 16.04 35.68
N THR A 124 -10.36 15.20 36.56
CA THR A 124 -10.72 13.78 36.73
C THR A 124 -10.81 13.42 38.23
N SER A 125 -11.07 12.15 38.56
CA SER A 125 -10.99 11.69 39.96
C SER A 125 -9.57 11.74 40.55
N LEU A 126 -8.54 11.93 39.71
CA LEU A 126 -7.15 12.06 40.13
C LEU A 126 -6.77 13.49 40.53
N GLY A 127 -7.61 14.49 40.19
CA GLY A 127 -7.34 15.91 40.42
C GLY A 127 -7.48 16.73 39.14
N ALA A 128 -6.62 17.73 38.97
CA ALA A 128 -6.65 18.66 37.83
C ALA A 128 -6.09 18.07 36.51
N TRP A 129 -5.68 16.80 36.52
CA TRP A 129 -5.13 16.09 35.36
C TRP A 129 -5.83 14.74 35.13
N GLY A 130 -5.65 14.21 33.93
CA GLY A 130 -5.97 12.84 33.53
C GLY A 130 -4.86 12.25 32.68
N TYR A 131 -5.09 11.07 32.10
CA TYR A 131 -4.12 10.40 31.24
C TYR A 131 -4.76 9.91 29.94
N GLU A 132 -3.92 9.82 28.91
CA GLU A 132 -4.23 9.20 27.62
C GLU A 132 -3.14 8.20 27.24
N ALA A 133 -3.50 7.11 26.58
CA ALA A 133 -2.56 6.05 26.20
C ALA A 133 -1.81 6.38 24.91
N VAL A 134 -0.51 6.05 24.87
CA VAL A 134 0.35 6.13 23.69
C VAL A 134 1.02 4.78 23.47
N ASP A 135 0.82 4.18 22.30
CA ASP A 135 1.49 2.94 21.90
C ASP A 135 2.47 3.21 20.74
N ALA A 136 3.71 2.74 20.88
CA ALA A 136 4.73 2.77 19.84
C ALA A 136 4.57 1.54 18.92
N LYS A 137 4.59 1.76 17.61
CA LYS A 137 4.38 0.70 16.60
C LYS A 137 5.27 0.94 15.39
N LEU A 138 5.99 -0.10 14.95
CA LEU A 138 6.82 -0.07 13.73
C LEU A 138 6.06 0.24 12.43
N ALA A 139 4.73 0.14 12.45
CA ALA A 139 3.93 0.41 11.27
C ALA A 139 4.03 1.88 10.84
N ARG A 140 3.90 2.10 9.53
CA ARG A 140 3.92 3.44 8.90
C ARG A 140 2.54 4.10 8.84
N ALA A 141 1.50 3.35 9.22
CA ALA A 141 0.11 3.80 9.30
C ALA A 141 -0.61 3.04 10.41
N GLU A 142 -1.68 3.64 10.94
CA GLU A 142 -2.54 2.99 11.91
C GLU A 142 -3.23 1.73 11.34
N LYS A 143 -3.34 0.69 12.17
CA LYS A 143 -4.07 -0.55 11.84
C LYS A 143 -5.21 -0.77 12.82
N PRO A 144 -6.30 -1.45 12.42
CA PRO A 144 -7.42 -1.76 13.31
C PRO A 144 -6.99 -2.42 14.63
N THR A 145 -5.99 -3.30 14.60
CA THR A 145 -5.47 -3.99 15.79
C THR A 145 -4.86 -3.04 16.84
N TYR A 146 -4.18 -1.97 16.41
CA TYR A 146 -3.65 -0.95 17.34
C TYR A 146 -4.77 -0.16 18.00
N VAL A 147 -5.82 0.15 17.23
CA VAL A 147 -6.99 0.88 17.72
C VAL A 147 -7.73 0.07 18.78
N LEU A 148 -7.91 -1.24 18.58
CA LEU A 148 -8.56 -2.12 19.55
C LEU A 148 -7.77 -2.21 20.86
N GLN A 149 -6.44 -2.30 20.76
CA GLN A 149 -5.55 -2.30 21.93
C GLN A 149 -5.62 -0.98 22.71
N LEU A 150 -5.55 0.16 22.03
CA LEU A 150 -5.69 1.47 22.67
C LEU A 150 -7.08 1.71 23.26
N CYS A 151 -8.13 1.17 22.66
CA CYS A 151 -9.48 1.22 23.24
C CYS A 151 -9.56 0.48 24.58
N PHE A 152 -8.89 -0.66 24.69
CA PHE A 152 -8.78 -1.38 25.96
C PHE A 152 -8.04 -0.56 27.01
N TYR A 153 -6.89 0.03 26.68
CA TYR A 153 -6.16 0.89 27.62
C TYR A 153 -6.98 2.11 28.03
N SER A 154 -7.70 2.73 27.09
CA SER A 154 -8.57 3.87 27.39
C SER A 154 -9.72 3.50 28.34
N GLU A 155 -10.31 2.30 28.20
CA GLU A 155 -11.32 1.78 29.14
C GLU A 155 -10.72 1.52 30.53
N ALA A 156 -9.50 0.99 30.61
CA ALA A 156 -8.81 0.78 31.88
C ALA A 156 -8.43 2.11 32.57
N ILE A 157 -7.99 3.10 31.81
CA ILE A 157 -7.72 4.46 32.30
C ILE A 157 -9.01 5.11 32.81
N GLU A 158 -10.10 5.03 32.05
CA GLU A 158 -11.42 5.53 32.45
C GLU A 158 -11.86 4.96 33.80
N ALA A 159 -11.64 3.66 34.03
CA ALA A 159 -11.97 3.01 35.29
C ALA A 159 -11.18 3.55 36.50
N ILE A 160 -9.96 4.07 36.28
CA ILE A 160 -9.09 4.62 37.33
C ILE A 160 -9.41 6.10 37.58
N GLN A 161 -9.47 6.91 36.51
CA GLN A 161 -9.63 8.36 36.61
C GLN A 161 -11.10 8.83 36.57
N GLY A 162 -12.06 7.92 36.41
CA GLY A 162 -13.50 8.20 36.44
C GLY A 162 -14.05 8.97 35.23
N VAL A 163 -13.19 9.36 34.29
CA VAL A 163 -13.55 10.10 33.08
C VAL A 163 -12.85 9.46 31.88
N ALA A 164 -13.62 9.16 30.83
CA ALA A 164 -13.09 8.59 29.60
C ALA A 164 -12.04 9.51 28.95
N PRO A 165 -10.86 9.01 28.54
CA PRO A 165 -9.93 9.75 27.69
C PRO A 165 -10.62 10.31 26.44
N GLU A 166 -10.27 11.54 26.02
CA GLU A 166 -10.83 12.13 24.80
C GLU A 166 -10.16 11.53 23.56
N ALA A 167 -8.85 11.28 23.70
CA ALA A 167 -8.03 10.70 22.67
C ALA A 167 -7.16 9.53 23.18
N MET A 168 -6.59 8.84 22.21
CA MET A 168 -5.59 7.80 22.35
C MET A 168 -4.63 7.91 21.17
N HIS A 169 -3.39 7.46 21.32
CA HIS A 169 -2.33 7.81 20.38
C HIS A 169 -1.52 6.61 19.92
N VAL A 170 -1.21 6.59 18.63
CA VAL A 170 -0.23 5.67 18.05
C VAL A 170 0.99 6.50 17.66
N LEU A 171 2.16 6.12 18.15
CA LEU A 171 3.44 6.60 17.60
C LEU A 171 3.87 5.61 16.52
N LEU A 172 3.90 6.09 15.28
CA LEU A 172 4.24 5.28 14.11
C LEU A 172 5.76 5.21 13.93
N GLY A 173 6.22 4.17 13.23
CA GLY A 173 7.64 3.97 12.93
C GLY A 173 8.26 5.14 12.14
N ILE A 174 7.44 5.89 11.41
CA ILE A 174 7.84 7.13 10.71
C ILE A 174 8.07 8.33 11.65
N GLY A 175 7.96 8.14 12.97
CA GLY A 175 8.08 9.20 13.98
C GLY A 175 6.84 10.07 14.13
N GLU A 176 5.79 9.83 13.33
CA GLU A 176 4.56 10.61 13.39
C GLU A 176 3.63 10.07 14.49
N ARG A 177 3.09 10.99 15.30
CA ARG A 177 2.00 10.71 16.22
C ARG A 177 0.66 10.79 15.48
N ARG A 178 -0.15 9.74 15.60
CA ARG A 178 -1.56 9.73 15.21
C ARG A 178 -2.44 9.80 16.44
N THR A 179 -3.25 10.85 16.53
CA THR A 179 -4.22 11.05 17.60
C THR A 179 -5.60 10.61 17.13
N LEU A 180 -6.17 9.64 17.84
CA LEU A 180 -7.44 9.03 17.52
C LEU A 180 -8.46 9.42 18.60
N ARG A 181 -9.62 9.95 18.19
CA ARG A 181 -10.72 10.20 19.13
C ARG A 181 -11.33 8.89 19.57
N ARG A 182 -11.27 8.58 20.87
CA ARG A 182 -11.74 7.29 21.43
C ARG A 182 -13.17 6.97 21.01
N ASP A 183 -14.07 7.96 21.07
CA ASP A 183 -15.48 7.76 20.77
C ASP A 183 -15.78 7.43 19.31
N GLY A 184 -14.85 7.71 18.39
CA GLY A 184 -14.95 7.26 17.00
C GLY A 184 -14.89 5.74 16.84
N TYR A 185 -14.33 5.02 17.83
CA TYR A 185 -14.05 3.59 17.75
C TYR A 185 -14.70 2.77 18.87
N ALA A 186 -15.09 3.41 19.98
CA ALA A 186 -15.58 2.74 21.19
C ALA A 186 -16.77 1.79 20.92
N ALA A 187 -17.70 2.15 20.04
CA ALA A 187 -18.84 1.31 19.69
C ALA A 187 -18.42 0.03 18.95
N TYR A 188 -17.49 0.16 18.00
CA TYR A 188 -16.92 -0.98 17.28
C TYR A 188 -16.12 -1.88 18.22
N TYR A 189 -15.24 -1.32 19.04
CA TYR A 189 -14.48 -2.05 20.06
C TYR A 189 -15.40 -2.87 20.99
N ARG A 190 -16.46 -2.25 21.56
CA ARG A 190 -17.44 -2.99 22.40
C ARG A 190 -18.15 -4.11 21.64
N ARG A 191 -18.41 -3.96 20.34
CA ARG A 191 -18.99 -5.02 19.51
C ARG A 191 -17.99 -6.18 19.34
N VAL A 192 -16.75 -5.88 18.96
CA VAL A 192 -15.71 -6.90 18.73
C VAL A 192 -15.39 -7.63 20.03
N ARG A 193 -15.16 -6.91 21.14
CA ARG A 193 -14.89 -7.51 22.47
C ARG A 193 -16.03 -8.43 22.92
N ARG A 194 -17.29 -8.02 22.77
CA ARG A 194 -18.44 -8.89 23.08
C ARG A 194 -18.48 -10.13 22.20
N GLY A 195 -18.20 -9.99 20.90
CA GLY A 195 -18.11 -11.11 19.97
C GLY A 195 -17.03 -12.11 20.37
N PHE A 196 -15.83 -11.62 20.70
CA PHE A 196 -14.71 -12.43 21.17
C PHE A 196 -15.04 -13.21 22.45
N VAL A 197 -15.55 -12.52 23.48
CA VAL A 197 -15.96 -13.17 24.74
C VAL A 197 -17.06 -14.20 24.51
N ALA A 198 -18.03 -13.89 23.65
CA ALA A 198 -19.08 -14.84 23.28
C ALA A 198 -18.51 -16.06 22.55
N ALA A 199 -17.56 -15.89 21.63
CA ALA A 199 -16.92 -16.99 20.92
C ALA A 199 -16.16 -17.92 21.88
N LEU A 200 -15.42 -17.35 22.85
CA LEU A 200 -14.74 -18.12 23.89
C LEU A 200 -15.72 -18.93 24.75
N ALA A 201 -16.87 -18.35 25.09
CA ALA A 201 -17.91 -18.99 25.89
C ALA A 201 -18.68 -20.08 25.12
N GLN A 202 -19.08 -19.81 23.87
CA GLN A 202 -19.85 -20.74 23.04
C GLN A 202 -19.04 -21.98 22.64
N ARG A 203 -17.71 -21.84 22.52
CA ARG A 203 -16.81 -22.93 22.08
C ARG A 203 -17.22 -23.53 20.74
N ALA A 204 -17.75 -22.69 19.84
CA ALA A 204 -18.13 -23.10 18.50
C ALA A 204 -16.94 -23.74 17.77
N ALA A 205 -17.22 -24.75 16.95
CA ALA A 205 -16.21 -25.32 16.07
C ALA A 205 -15.78 -24.28 15.05
N THR A 206 -14.47 -24.05 14.94
CA THR A 206 -13.89 -23.13 13.97
C THR A 206 -13.16 -23.90 12.86
N GLU A 207 -13.15 -23.30 11.68
CA GLU A 207 -12.48 -23.85 10.51
C GLU A 207 -11.32 -22.94 10.09
N PRO A 208 -10.11 -23.48 9.87
CA PRO A 208 -8.97 -22.71 9.39
C PRO A 208 -9.12 -22.37 7.91
N TYR A 209 -8.90 -21.09 7.58
CA TYR A 209 -8.68 -20.60 6.22
C TYR A 209 -7.37 -19.82 6.18
N PRO A 210 -6.60 -19.88 5.08
CA PRO A 210 -5.44 -19.02 4.92
C PRO A 210 -5.85 -17.55 5.00
N VAL A 211 -5.15 -16.79 5.83
CA VAL A 211 -5.29 -15.33 6.02
C VAL A 211 -3.91 -14.67 6.01
N GLU A 212 -3.84 -13.35 5.87
CA GLU A 212 -2.55 -12.62 5.85
C GLU A 212 -1.70 -12.89 7.10
N HIS A 213 -2.34 -12.97 8.26
CA HIS A 213 -1.70 -13.26 9.55
C HIS A 213 -1.02 -14.64 9.60
N CYS A 214 -1.36 -15.58 8.71
CA CYS A 214 -0.76 -16.91 8.69
C CYS A 214 0.77 -16.91 8.50
N THR A 215 1.36 -15.82 7.98
CA THR A 215 2.81 -15.66 7.82
C THR A 215 3.56 -15.49 9.13
N LEU A 216 2.87 -15.02 10.19
CA LEU A 216 3.43 -14.79 11.53
C LEU A 216 2.86 -15.75 12.58
N CYS A 217 1.85 -16.53 12.21
CA CYS A 217 1.11 -17.41 13.10
C CYS A 217 1.93 -18.65 13.50
N GLU A 218 2.12 -18.85 14.81
CA GLU A 218 2.81 -20.03 15.36
C GLU A 218 2.09 -21.36 15.10
N PHE A 219 0.78 -21.31 14.79
CA PHE A 219 -0.04 -22.49 14.51
C PHE A 219 -0.17 -22.79 13.01
N ARG A 220 0.65 -22.16 12.15
CA ARG A 220 0.57 -22.33 10.70
C ARG A 220 0.68 -23.80 10.28
N GLU A 221 1.68 -24.51 10.81
CA GLU A 221 1.92 -25.93 10.49
C GLU A 221 0.74 -26.82 10.91
N VAL A 222 0.10 -26.52 12.06
CA VAL A 222 -1.11 -27.23 12.51
C VAL A 222 -2.25 -27.09 11.50
N CYS A 223 -2.39 -25.90 10.90
CA CYS A 223 -3.39 -25.66 9.87
C CYS A 223 -3.03 -26.34 8.55
N ASP A 224 -1.75 -26.29 8.14
CA ASP A 224 -1.26 -26.93 6.92
C ASP A 224 -1.44 -28.45 6.95
N GLU A 225 -1.08 -29.10 8.07
CA GLU A 225 -1.30 -30.54 8.28
C GLU A 225 -2.79 -30.90 8.20
N ARG A 226 -3.65 -30.07 8.81
CA ARG A 226 -5.11 -30.28 8.77
C ARG A 226 -5.64 -30.15 7.34
N TRP A 227 -5.26 -29.10 6.62
CA TRP A 227 -5.69 -28.90 5.24
C TRP A 227 -5.25 -30.05 4.34
N ALA A 228 -4.00 -30.51 4.48
CA ALA A 228 -3.47 -31.63 3.72
C ALA A 228 -4.25 -32.93 4.01
N ARG A 229 -4.49 -33.23 5.29
CA ARG A 229 -5.22 -34.43 5.72
C ARG A 229 -6.68 -34.43 5.26
N GLU A 230 -7.33 -33.28 5.29
CA GLU A 230 -8.75 -33.11 4.89
C GLU A 230 -8.92 -32.94 3.38
N ASP A 231 -7.82 -32.93 2.61
CA ASP A 231 -7.83 -32.57 1.20
C ASP A 231 -8.61 -31.27 0.92
N ASN A 232 -8.38 -30.28 1.78
CA ASN A 232 -9.23 -29.09 1.88
C ASN A 232 -9.18 -28.27 0.58
N LEU A 233 -10.34 -27.74 0.18
CA LEU A 233 -10.45 -26.87 -0.99
C LEU A 233 -9.54 -25.64 -0.92
N SER A 234 -9.20 -25.13 0.27
CA SER A 234 -8.27 -24.01 0.46
C SER A 234 -6.87 -24.24 -0.13
N LEU A 235 -6.52 -25.50 -0.45
CA LEU A 235 -5.28 -25.87 -1.12
C LEU A 235 -5.29 -25.55 -2.63
N VAL A 236 -6.45 -25.29 -3.22
CA VAL A 236 -6.56 -24.91 -4.64
C VAL A 236 -5.99 -23.50 -4.83
N ALA A 237 -5.00 -23.35 -5.71
CA ALA A 237 -4.34 -22.06 -5.89
C ALA A 237 -5.34 -20.96 -6.30
N ASN A 238 -5.19 -19.78 -5.71
CA ASN A 238 -6.05 -18.60 -5.91
C ASN A 238 -7.54 -18.79 -5.54
N ILE A 239 -7.94 -19.88 -4.87
CA ILE A 239 -9.31 -20.03 -4.41
C ILE A 239 -9.62 -19.09 -3.24
N ARG A 240 -10.82 -18.52 -3.25
CA ARG A 240 -11.30 -17.63 -2.18
C ARG A 240 -12.18 -18.39 -1.20
N ARG A 241 -12.19 -17.96 0.06
CA ARG A 241 -13.04 -18.52 1.13
C ARG A 241 -14.53 -18.59 0.73
N GLU A 242 -15.03 -17.57 0.03
CA GLU A 242 -16.43 -17.53 -0.42
C GLU A 242 -16.72 -18.57 -1.52
N GLN A 243 -15.75 -18.84 -2.41
CA GLN A 243 -15.87 -19.91 -3.41
C GLN A 243 -15.88 -21.28 -2.74
N VAL A 244 -15.02 -21.50 -1.73
CA VAL A 244 -15.02 -22.74 -0.93
C VAL A 244 -16.40 -23.01 -0.31
N LYS A 245 -17.01 -21.99 0.31
CA LYS A 245 -18.36 -22.11 0.90
C LYS A 245 -19.40 -22.52 -0.15
N ARG A 246 -19.38 -21.90 -1.33
CA ARG A 246 -20.33 -22.19 -2.42
C ARG A 246 -20.12 -23.59 -3.01
N LEU A 247 -18.88 -24.00 -3.25
CA LEU A 247 -18.55 -25.35 -3.73
C LEU A 247 -19.07 -26.42 -2.77
N ARG A 248 -18.86 -26.23 -1.45
CA ARG A 248 -19.38 -27.14 -0.43
C ARG A 248 -20.90 -27.18 -0.38
N ALA A 249 -21.56 -26.02 -0.47
CA ALA A 249 -23.01 -25.96 -0.55
C ALA A 249 -23.54 -26.72 -1.80
N GLY A 250 -22.77 -26.76 -2.88
CA GLY A 250 -23.04 -27.56 -4.07
C GLY A 250 -22.50 -28.99 -4.04
N GLY A 251 -22.08 -29.51 -2.88
CA GLY A 251 -21.67 -30.91 -2.68
C GLY A 251 -20.21 -31.25 -3.03
N ILE A 252 -19.38 -30.25 -3.33
CA ILE A 252 -17.94 -30.44 -3.58
C ILE A 252 -17.17 -30.06 -2.32
N GLU A 253 -16.64 -31.05 -1.60
CA GLU A 253 -16.01 -30.82 -0.29
C GLU A 253 -14.48 -30.73 -0.30
N THR A 254 -13.83 -31.35 -1.28
CA THR A 254 -12.37 -31.55 -1.31
C THR A 254 -11.75 -31.10 -2.63
N LEU A 255 -10.43 -30.86 -2.64
CA LEU A 255 -9.69 -30.59 -3.86
C LEU A 255 -9.81 -31.74 -4.86
N THR A 256 -9.68 -32.99 -4.40
CA THR A 256 -9.86 -34.18 -5.25
C THR A 256 -11.29 -34.27 -5.78
N GLY A 257 -12.28 -33.93 -4.97
CA GLY A 257 -13.68 -33.88 -5.38
C GLY A 257 -13.92 -32.85 -6.48
N LEU A 258 -13.35 -31.65 -6.33
CA LEU A 258 -13.41 -30.60 -7.35
C LEU A 258 -12.71 -31.04 -8.65
N ALA A 259 -11.50 -31.58 -8.54
CA ALA A 259 -10.71 -32.07 -9.67
C ALA A 259 -11.40 -33.19 -10.47
N ARG A 260 -12.21 -34.03 -9.82
CA ARG A 260 -12.92 -35.17 -10.43
C ARG A 260 -14.37 -34.88 -10.80
N SER A 261 -14.88 -33.69 -10.45
CA SER A 261 -16.25 -33.31 -10.80
C SER A 261 -16.41 -33.16 -12.32
N SER A 262 -17.65 -33.30 -12.83
CA SER A 262 -17.91 -33.05 -14.25
C SER A 262 -17.66 -31.59 -14.60
N GLU A 263 -17.07 -31.31 -15.76
CA GLU A 263 -16.95 -29.95 -16.32
C GLU A 263 -18.33 -29.30 -16.55
N SER A 264 -19.37 -30.12 -16.74
CA SER A 264 -20.76 -29.67 -16.87
C SER A 264 -21.42 -29.33 -15.52
N THR A 265 -20.74 -29.56 -14.39
CA THR A 265 -21.27 -29.24 -13.06
C THR A 265 -21.58 -27.74 -12.98
N ARG A 266 -22.69 -27.41 -12.33
CA ARG A 266 -23.10 -26.03 -12.05
C ARG A 266 -23.28 -25.89 -10.55
N ILE A 267 -22.70 -24.85 -9.99
CA ILE A 267 -22.77 -24.53 -8.56
C ILE A 267 -23.47 -23.18 -8.45
N ASP A 268 -24.52 -23.13 -7.64
CA ASP A 268 -25.29 -21.90 -7.46
C ASP A 268 -24.39 -20.74 -7.03
N HIS A 269 -24.63 -19.57 -7.64
CA HIS A 269 -23.85 -18.35 -7.41
C HIS A 269 -22.33 -18.48 -7.71
N VAL A 270 -21.90 -19.50 -8.45
CA VAL A 270 -20.56 -19.58 -9.03
C VAL A 270 -20.69 -19.46 -10.54
N ALA A 271 -20.05 -18.45 -11.13
CA ALA A 271 -20.05 -18.29 -12.58
C ALA A 271 -19.41 -19.52 -13.25
N PRO A 272 -19.93 -20.02 -14.38
CA PRO A 272 -19.39 -21.21 -15.06
C PRO A 272 -17.88 -21.14 -15.30
N HIS A 273 -17.39 -20.01 -15.81
CA HIS A 273 -15.96 -19.80 -16.05
C HIS A 273 -15.09 -19.84 -14.78
N THR A 274 -15.61 -19.33 -13.66
CA THR A 274 -14.93 -19.42 -12.36
C THR A 274 -14.84 -20.88 -11.91
N PHE A 275 -15.91 -21.65 -12.09
CA PHE A 275 -15.92 -23.07 -11.77
C PHE A 275 -14.93 -23.85 -12.65
N GLU A 276 -14.97 -23.65 -13.96
CA GLU A 276 -14.05 -24.25 -14.93
C GLU A 276 -12.59 -23.98 -14.56
N THR A 277 -12.27 -22.73 -14.20
CA THR A 277 -10.93 -22.33 -13.77
C THR A 277 -10.48 -23.05 -12.50
N LEU A 278 -11.34 -23.12 -11.47
CA LEU A 278 -11.02 -23.80 -10.22
C LEU A 278 -10.94 -25.32 -10.39
N HIS A 279 -11.82 -25.90 -11.22
CA HIS A 279 -11.82 -27.31 -11.59
C HIS A 279 -10.49 -27.70 -12.27
N GLU A 280 -10.08 -26.96 -13.30
CA GLU A 280 -8.83 -27.22 -14.01
C GLU A 280 -7.60 -27.03 -13.10
N GLN A 281 -7.59 -25.98 -12.28
CA GLN A 281 -6.52 -25.74 -11.31
C GLN A 281 -6.41 -26.91 -10.31
N ALA A 282 -7.53 -27.39 -9.78
CA ALA A 282 -7.57 -28.55 -8.89
C ALA A 282 -7.11 -29.84 -9.58
N ALA A 283 -7.51 -30.06 -10.84
CA ALA A 283 -7.10 -31.23 -11.63
C ALA A 283 -5.57 -31.26 -11.85
N LEU A 284 -4.97 -30.13 -12.23
CA LEU A 284 -3.51 -30.04 -12.40
C LEU A 284 -2.76 -30.22 -11.08
N GLN A 285 -3.25 -29.65 -9.98
CA GLN A 285 -2.65 -29.86 -8.66
C GLN A 285 -2.77 -31.31 -8.18
N LEU A 286 -3.89 -31.98 -8.45
CA LEU A 286 -4.07 -33.39 -8.16
C LEU A 286 -3.10 -34.27 -8.98
N ALA A 287 -2.92 -33.95 -10.27
CA ALA A 287 -1.96 -34.64 -11.12
C ALA A 287 -0.53 -34.51 -10.58
N ARG A 288 -0.09 -33.30 -10.19
CA ARG A 288 1.21 -33.09 -9.56
C ARG A 288 1.40 -33.90 -8.27
N ARG A 289 0.36 -34.05 -7.44
CA ARG A 289 0.46 -34.90 -6.23
C ARG A 289 0.73 -36.36 -6.56
N ALA A 290 0.25 -36.85 -7.70
CA ALA A 290 0.47 -38.22 -8.14
C ALA A 290 1.85 -38.42 -8.82
N THR A 291 2.31 -37.45 -9.60
CA THR A 291 3.51 -37.57 -10.45
C THR A 291 4.76 -36.93 -9.84
N GLY A 292 4.60 -36.02 -8.88
CA GLY A 292 5.65 -35.17 -8.34
C GLY A 292 6.09 -34.02 -9.26
N GLN A 293 5.54 -33.94 -10.48
CA GLN A 293 5.91 -32.94 -11.49
C GLN A 293 4.73 -32.01 -11.79
N PRO A 294 4.97 -30.68 -11.92
CA PRO A 294 3.89 -29.75 -12.27
C PRO A 294 3.46 -29.94 -13.73
N GLU A 295 2.26 -30.47 -13.93
CA GLU A 295 1.58 -30.38 -15.22
C GLU A 295 1.07 -28.96 -15.45
N TRP A 296 0.88 -28.60 -16.72
CA TRP A 296 0.43 -27.26 -17.12
C TRP A 296 -0.35 -27.30 -18.43
N ARG A 297 -1.12 -26.24 -18.68
CA ARG A 297 -1.88 -26.03 -19.91
C ARG A 297 -1.82 -24.59 -20.36
N LEU A 298 -1.85 -24.38 -21.67
CA LEU A 298 -1.93 -23.06 -22.28
C LEU A 298 -3.32 -22.46 -22.08
N LEU A 299 -3.36 -21.18 -21.74
CA LEU A 299 -4.58 -20.37 -21.83
C LEU A 299 -4.74 -19.84 -23.26
N PRO A 300 -5.96 -19.47 -23.68
CA PRO A 300 -6.19 -18.84 -24.97
C PRO A 300 -5.31 -17.59 -25.14
N VAL A 301 -4.73 -17.43 -26.33
CA VAL A 301 -3.91 -16.26 -26.65
C VAL A 301 -4.80 -15.02 -26.73
N GLU A 302 -4.53 -14.05 -25.87
CA GLU A 302 -5.17 -12.74 -25.87
C GLU A 302 -4.17 -11.65 -26.32
N GLN A 303 -4.68 -10.62 -26.97
CA GLN A 303 -3.86 -9.50 -27.45
C GLN A 303 -3.16 -8.80 -26.27
N ASP A 304 -1.85 -8.53 -26.41
CA ASP A 304 -1.00 -7.81 -25.44
C ASP A 304 -0.93 -8.47 -24.04
N ARG A 305 -1.23 -9.78 -23.95
CA ARG A 305 -1.29 -10.55 -22.70
C ARG A 305 -0.52 -11.86 -22.76
N GLY A 306 -0.20 -12.42 -21.59
CA GLY A 306 0.45 -13.72 -21.47
C GLY A 306 1.72 -13.80 -22.32
N PHE A 307 1.78 -14.77 -23.22
CA PHE A 307 2.91 -14.96 -24.14
C PHE A 307 3.15 -13.80 -25.13
N GLN A 308 2.15 -12.95 -25.40
CA GLN A 308 2.36 -11.76 -26.25
C GLN A 308 3.11 -10.64 -25.53
N ARG A 309 3.31 -10.74 -24.21
CA ARG A 309 4.18 -9.83 -23.44
C ARG A 309 5.66 -10.21 -23.50
N LEU A 310 6.00 -11.36 -24.09
CA LEU A 310 7.38 -11.76 -24.28
C LEU A 310 7.96 -11.10 -25.54
N PRO A 311 9.06 -10.34 -25.41
CA PRO A 311 9.78 -9.80 -26.55
C PRO A 311 10.78 -10.82 -27.10
N ARG A 312 11.33 -10.52 -28.28
CA ARG A 312 12.43 -11.32 -28.83
C ARG A 312 13.66 -11.22 -27.91
N PRO A 313 14.36 -12.33 -27.64
CA PRO A 313 15.57 -12.29 -26.81
C PRO A 313 16.65 -11.42 -27.45
N SER A 314 17.32 -10.62 -26.63
CA SER A 314 18.47 -9.80 -27.04
C SER A 314 19.75 -10.25 -26.35
N ARG A 315 20.89 -10.00 -27.00
CA ARG A 315 22.22 -10.16 -26.38
C ARG A 315 22.44 -9.16 -25.24
N GLY A 316 21.67 -8.08 -25.23
CA GLY A 316 21.64 -7.07 -24.19
C GLY A 316 20.76 -7.41 -22.99
N ASP A 317 20.07 -8.55 -22.97
CA ASP A 317 19.14 -8.86 -21.89
C ASP A 317 19.83 -8.93 -20.51
N VAL A 318 19.05 -8.59 -19.48
CA VAL A 318 19.42 -8.63 -18.07
C VAL A 318 18.31 -9.32 -17.29
N ILE A 319 18.67 -10.13 -16.30
CA ILE A 319 17.73 -10.59 -15.26
C ILE A 319 18.01 -9.78 -13.99
N PHE A 320 16.96 -9.27 -13.37
CA PHE A 320 17.06 -8.40 -12.20
C PHE A 320 16.21 -8.94 -11.05
N ASP A 321 16.82 -8.96 -9.87
CA ASP A 321 16.17 -9.27 -8.60
C ASP A 321 16.70 -8.34 -7.49
N ILE A 322 15.89 -8.08 -6.47
CA ILE A 322 16.21 -7.11 -5.41
C ILE A 322 15.87 -7.66 -4.03
N GLU A 323 16.81 -7.51 -3.09
CA GLU A 323 16.59 -7.85 -1.68
C GLU A 323 16.58 -6.59 -0.83
N GLY A 324 15.69 -6.58 0.17
CA GLY A 324 15.60 -5.49 1.12
C GLY A 324 15.12 -5.93 2.49
N ASP A 325 15.47 -5.13 3.48
CA ASP A 325 14.99 -5.25 4.85
C ASP A 325 13.92 -4.18 5.10
N PRO A 326 12.63 -4.57 5.20
CA PRO A 326 11.53 -3.63 5.45
C PRO A 326 11.61 -2.95 6.83
N PHE A 327 12.39 -3.49 7.77
CA PHE A 327 12.51 -3.06 9.17
C PHE A 327 13.90 -2.51 9.52
N TRP A 328 14.73 -2.21 8.52
CA TRP A 328 16.06 -1.64 8.74
C TRP A 328 16.01 -0.42 9.67
N GLU A 329 15.09 0.51 9.37
CA GLU A 329 14.64 1.57 10.28
C GLU A 329 13.11 1.53 10.42
N PRO A 330 12.54 1.93 11.57
CA PRO A 330 11.08 1.99 11.75
C PRO A 330 10.37 2.82 10.67
N ALA A 331 10.99 3.90 10.21
CA ALA A 331 10.40 4.81 9.23
C ALA A 331 10.42 4.23 7.81
N ARG A 332 11.48 3.51 7.44
CA ARG A 332 11.72 3.08 6.07
C ARG A 332 12.68 1.89 6.02
N GLY A 333 12.34 0.88 5.22
CA GLY A 333 13.25 -0.25 4.95
C GLY A 333 14.44 0.13 4.07
N LEU A 334 15.42 -0.75 3.94
CA LEU A 334 16.62 -0.56 3.11
C LEU A 334 16.69 -1.67 2.07
N HIS A 335 16.81 -1.34 0.78
CA HIS A 335 17.21 -2.31 -0.23
C HIS A 335 18.73 -2.45 -0.13
N PHE A 336 19.20 -3.64 0.24
CA PHE A 336 20.60 -3.87 0.55
C PHE A 336 21.36 -4.61 -0.56
N LEU A 337 20.66 -5.28 -1.48
CA LEU A 337 21.27 -5.99 -2.60
C LEU A 337 20.46 -5.83 -3.88
N LEU A 338 21.12 -5.35 -4.94
CA LEU A 338 20.64 -5.39 -6.32
C LEU A 338 21.38 -6.50 -7.06
N GLY A 339 20.66 -7.55 -7.47
CA GLY A 339 21.18 -8.71 -8.17
C GLY A 339 20.95 -8.63 -9.67
N LEU A 340 22.00 -8.88 -10.45
CA LEU A 340 21.93 -8.80 -11.91
C LEU A 340 22.57 -10.06 -12.52
N LEU A 341 21.83 -10.79 -13.36
CA LEU A 341 22.46 -11.67 -14.35
C LEU A 341 22.54 -10.91 -15.67
N VAL A 342 23.77 -10.70 -16.13
CA VAL A 342 24.07 -9.94 -17.33
C VAL A 342 24.57 -10.89 -18.41
N ALA A 343 23.95 -10.88 -19.58
CA ALA A 343 24.46 -11.62 -20.72
C ALA A 343 25.81 -11.03 -21.19
N ASP A 344 26.86 -11.86 -21.17
CA ASP A 344 28.19 -11.54 -21.69
C ASP A 344 28.24 -11.90 -23.18
N GLY A 345 28.34 -10.87 -24.02
CA GLY A 345 28.18 -10.97 -25.47
C GLY A 345 29.29 -11.73 -26.19
N ASP A 346 30.47 -11.91 -25.57
CA ASP A 346 31.69 -12.37 -26.26
C ASP A 346 32.12 -13.80 -25.91
N ARG A 347 31.43 -14.48 -24.97
CA ARG A 347 31.78 -15.86 -24.58
C ARG A 347 31.02 -16.89 -25.42
N ALA A 348 31.76 -17.58 -26.30
CA ALA A 348 31.23 -18.65 -27.15
C ALA A 348 31.11 -20.02 -26.46
N ASP A 349 31.69 -20.20 -25.26
CA ASP A 349 31.66 -21.48 -24.55
C ASP A 349 31.69 -21.28 -23.01
N GLY A 350 30.74 -21.89 -22.29
CA GLY A 350 30.61 -21.82 -20.82
C GLY A 350 29.86 -20.60 -20.28
N ASP A 351 28.64 -20.83 -19.77
CA ASP A 351 27.66 -19.90 -19.17
C ASP A 351 27.78 -18.41 -19.59
N ARG A 352 26.96 -18.03 -20.59
CA ARG A 352 26.87 -16.65 -21.11
C ARG A 352 26.37 -15.63 -20.07
N TRP A 353 25.95 -16.03 -18.88
CA TRP A 353 25.38 -15.15 -17.86
C TRP A 353 26.35 -14.93 -16.71
N GLN A 354 26.73 -13.67 -16.48
CA GLN A 354 27.53 -13.28 -15.34
C GLN A 354 26.64 -12.67 -14.26
N TYR A 355 26.71 -13.22 -13.04
CA TYR A 355 26.08 -12.62 -11.87
C TYR A 355 26.91 -11.45 -11.34
N ARG A 356 26.24 -10.33 -11.08
CA ARG A 356 26.80 -9.10 -10.51
C ARG A 356 25.92 -8.63 -9.36
N THR A 357 26.55 -8.05 -8.35
CA THR A 357 25.87 -7.52 -7.17
C THR A 357 26.19 -6.05 -6.97
N ILE A 358 25.23 -5.28 -6.49
CA ILE A 358 25.43 -3.93 -5.98
C ILE A 358 24.87 -3.91 -4.56
N TRP A 359 25.75 -3.69 -3.58
CA TRP A 359 25.40 -3.69 -2.17
C TRP A 359 25.20 -2.28 -1.63
N SER A 360 24.28 -2.17 -0.66
CA SER A 360 24.04 -0.94 0.10
C SER A 360 23.76 -1.24 1.56
N HIS A 361 24.42 -0.48 2.45
CA HIS A 361 24.33 -0.68 3.90
C HIS A 361 23.88 0.56 4.68
N ASP A 362 23.64 1.65 3.95
CA ASP A 362 23.10 2.91 4.46
C ASP A 362 22.34 3.64 3.35
N ARG A 363 21.70 4.76 3.69
CA ARG A 363 20.89 5.55 2.74
C ARG A 363 21.69 6.15 1.60
N ALA A 364 22.93 6.55 1.84
CA ALA A 364 23.78 7.14 0.83
C ALA A 364 24.25 6.08 -0.16
N GLN A 365 24.54 4.86 0.32
CA GLN A 365 24.84 3.70 -0.50
C GLN A 365 23.60 3.23 -1.27
N GLU A 366 22.42 3.15 -0.66
CA GLU A 366 21.17 2.76 -1.35
C GLU A 366 20.85 3.74 -2.50
N ARG A 367 21.06 5.05 -2.28
CA ARG A 367 20.97 6.05 -3.34
C ARG A 367 21.97 5.80 -4.48
N ARG A 368 23.25 5.60 -4.15
CA ARG A 368 24.29 5.34 -5.16
C ARG A 368 24.04 4.04 -5.92
N ALA A 369 23.58 3.00 -5.23
CA ALA A 369 23.24 1.72 -5.83
C ALA A 369 22.07 1.87 -6.82
N PHE A 370 21.03 2.61 -6.43
CA PHE A 370 19.93 2.96 -7.33
C PHE A 370 20.39 3.75 -8.55
N GLU A 371 21.18 4.82 -8.35
CA GLU A 371 21.73 5.63 -9.46
C GLU A 371 22.56 4.76 -10.41
N ALA A 372 23.46 3.93 -9.87
CA ALA A 372 24.30 3.02 -10.65
C ALA A 372 23.50 1.95 -11.42
N LEU A 373 22.40 1.43 -10.84
CA LEU A 373 21.52 0.48 -11.52
C LEU A 373 20.86 1.10 -12.75
N ILE A 374 20.31 2.31 -12.60
CA ILE A 374 19.64 3.00 -13.70
C ILE A 374 20.64 3.42 -14.78
N ASP A 375 21.81 3.93 -14.39
CA ASP A 375 22.89 4.28 -15.30
C ASP A 375 23.36 3.04 -16.10
N PHE A 376 23.52 1.89 -15.43
CA PHE A 376 23.86 0.62 -16.07
C PHE A 376 22.82 0.18 -17.11
N PHE A 377 21.53 0.28 -16.80
CA PHE A 377 20.48 -0.05 -17.77
C PHE A 377 20.53 0.86 -19.00
N HIS A 378 20.75 2.16 -18.81
CA HIS A 378 20.87 3.12 -19.93
C HIS A 378 22.11 2.88 -20.79
N GLU A 379 23.28 2.65 -20.18
CA GLU A 379 24.51 2.31 -20.90
C GLU A 379 24.34 1.05 -21.75
N ARG A 380 23.68 0.03 -21.19
CA ARG A 380 23.43 -1.22 -21.89
C ARG A 380 22.40 -1.06 -23.00
N LEU A 381 21.37 -0.23 -22.79
CA LEU A 381 20.32 0.09 -23.76
C LEU A 381 20.85 0.89 -24.95
N ALA A 382 21.86 1.74 -24.74
CA ALA A 382 22.57 2.44 -25.79
C ALA A 382 23.35 1.46 -26.71
N SER A 383 23.91 0.40 -26.13
CA SER A 383 24.67 -0.63 -26.86
C SER A 383 23.76 -1.70 -27.48
N HIS A 384 22.61 -1.96 -26.87
CA HIS A 384 21.63 -2.98 -27.28
C HIS A 384 20.22 -2.37 -27.22
N PRO A 385 19.77 -1.67 -28.27
CA PRO A 385 18.47 -0.98 -28.27
C PRO A 385 17.26 -1.91 -28.10
N ASP A 386 17.43 -3.20 -28.34
CA ASP A 386 16.45 -4.27 -28.20
C ASP A 386 16.56 -5.02 -26.86
N MET A 387 17.35 -4.54 -25.89
CA MET A 387 17.49 -5.22 -24.60
C MET A 387 16.23 -5.16 -23.74
N HIS A 388 16.07 -6.18 -22.91
CA HIS A 388 15.03 -6.23 -21.89
C HIS A 388 15.60 -6.58 -20.50
N VAL A 389 14.90 -6.12 -19.46
CA VAL A 389 15.17 -6.42 -18.06
C VAL A 389 14.05 -7.32 -17.56
N TYR A 390 14.32 -8.61 -17.41
CA TYR A 390 13.35 -9.59 -16.92
C TYR A 390 13.37 -9.65 -15.39
N HIS A 391 12.18 -9.72 -14.80
CA HIS A 391 11.98 -9.87 -13.36
C HIS A 391 10.71 -10.70 -13.09
N TYR A 392 10.48 -11.09 -11.83
CA TYR A 392 9.34 -11.94 -11.46
C TYR A 392 8.43 -11.27 -10.42
N GLY A 393 7.39 -10.58 -10.91
CA GLY A 393 6.40 -9.91 -10.06
C GLY A 393 6.46 -8.39 -10.19
N ALA A 394 5.65 -7.68 -9.41
CA ALA A 394 5.56 -6.22 -9.48
C ALA A 394 6.55 -5.50 -8.54
N TYR A 395 7.26 -6.24 -7.68
CA TYR A 395 8.03 -5.65 -6.58
C TYR A 395 9.23 -4.84 -7.10
N GLU A 396 9.96 -5.34 -8.09
CA GLU A 396 11.20 -4.73 -8.60
C GLU A 396 10.93 -3.36 -9.22
N THR A 397 9.92 -3.27 -10.10
CA THR A 397 9.53 -2.02 -10.75
C THR A 397 8.90 -1.04 -9.75
N THR A 398 8.17 -1.55 -8.76
CA THR A 398 7.65 -0.74 -7.64
C THR A 398 8.80 -0.17 -6.80
N ALA A 399 9.82 -0.98 -6.48
CA ALA A 399 10.99 -0.56 -5.72
C ALA A 399 11.80 0.51 -6.48
N ILE A 400 12.01 0.33 -7.79
CA ILE A 400 12.62 1.35 -8.65
C ILE A 400 11.84 2.67 -8.60
N GLY A 401 10.52 2.62 -8.75
CA GLY A 401 9.66 3.81 -8.66
C GLY A 401 9.72 4.48 -7.28
N GLN A 402 9.74 3.69 -6.21
CA GLN A 402 9.88 4.19 -4.84
C GLN A 402 11.25 4.84 -4.60
N LEU A 403 12.35 4.18 -5.00
CA LEU A 403 13.70 4.71 -4.85
C LEU A 403 13.89 6.01 -5.64
N MET A 404 13.37 6.05 -6.87
CA MET A 404 13.32 7.26 -7.69
C MET A 404 12.59 8.40 -6.98
N GLY A 405 11.40 8.13 -6.42
CA GLY A 405 10.60 9.13 -5.71
C GLY A 405 11.23 9.62 -4.41
N VAL A 406 11.84 8.71 -3.64
CA VAL A 406 12.46 9.04 -2.34
C VAL A 406 13.78 9.78 -2.52
N TYR A 407 14.61 9.39 -3.49
CA TYR A 407 15.91 10.04 -3.72
C TYR A 407 15.85 11.21 -4.71
N ALA A 408 14.73 11.40 -5.40
CA ALA A 408 14.51 12.47 -6.37
C ALA A 408 15.67 12.59 -7.39
N THR A 409 16.13 11.44 -7.88
CA THR A 409 17.25 11.29 -8.81
C THR A 409 16.89 10.32 -9.93
N ARG A 410 17.53 10.47 -11.10
CA ARG A 410 17.28 9.66 -12.31
C ARG A 410 15.80 9.57 -12.72
N GLU A 411 15.02 10.60 -12.38
CA GLU A 411 13.59 10.66 -12.60
C GLU A 411 13.19 10.50 -14.08
N ASP A 412 13.84 11.22 -14.99
CA ASP A 412 13.54 11.13 -16.43
C ASP A 412 14.09 9.84 -17.04
N ALA A 413 15.24 9.36 -16.55
CA ALA A 413 15.86 8.11 -16.97
C ALA A 413 14.97 6.89 -16.64
N VAL A 414 14.38 6.83 -15.45
CA VAL A 414 13.42 5.78 -15.07
C VAL A 414 12.16 5.86 -15.93
N ASP A 415 11.60 7.07 -16.13
CA ASP A 415 10.43 7.28 -16.97
C ASP A 415 10.67 6.81 -18.42
N GLU A 416 11.86 7.02 -18.97
CA GLU A 416 12.24 6.54 -20.29
C GLU A 416 12.25 5.00 -20.37
N LEU A 417 12.88 4.33 -19.40
CA LEU A 417 12.90 2.86 -19.33
C LEU A 417 11.48 2.29 -19.28
N LEU A 418 10.60 2.89 -18.46
CA LEU A 418 9.20 2.49 -18.35
C LEU A 418 8.41 2.71 -19.65
N ARG A 419 8.63 3.85 -20.34
CA ARG A 419 7.96 4.15 -21.63
C ARG A 419 8.41 3.25 -22.77
N ARG A 420 9.68 2.86 -22.77
CA ARG A 420 10.25 1.88 -23.70
C ARG A 420 9.88 0.45 -23.37
N GLU A 421 9.15 0.24 -22.26
CA GLU A 421 8.72 -1.08 -21.79
C GLU A 421 9.87 -2.09 -21.67
N VAL A 422 11.04 -1.63 -21.24
CA VAL A 422 12.23 -2.49 -21.11
C VAL A 422 12.03 -3.59 -20.04
N PHE A 423 11.17 -3.34 -19.05
CA PHE A 423 10.91 -4.26 -17.95
C PHE A 423 9.86 -5.31 -18.34
N VAL A 424 10.25 -6.59 -18.29
CA VAL A 424 9.39 -7.72 -18.63
C VAL A 424 9.09 -8.55 -17.39
N ASP A 425 7.87 -8.39 -16.89
CA ASP A 425 7.33 -9.15 -15.76
C ASP A 425 6.89 -10.57 -16.20
N LEU A 426 7.70 -11.56 -15.85
CA LEU A 426 7.44 -12.97 -16.17
C LEU A 426 6.31 -13.57 -15.34
N HIS A 427 6.02 -13.05 -14.14
CA HIS A 427 4.89 -13.52 -13.34
C HIS A 427 3.57 -13.20 -14.05
N GLY A 428 3.45 -12.01 -14.63
CA GLY A 428 2.33 -11.63 -15.47
C GLY A 428 2.20 -12.49 -16.74
N VAL A 429 3.31 -12.83 -17.40
CA VAL A 429 3.32 -13.76 -18.55
C VAL A 429 2.77 -15.12 -18.14
N VAL A 430 3.24 -15.68 -17.02
CA VAL A 430 2.80 -17.00 -16.53
C VAL A 430 1.31 -16.99 -16.20
N ARG A 431 0.85 -16.05 -15.35
CA ARG A 431 -0.55 -16.03 -14.90
C ARG A 431 -1.56 -15.83 -16.03
N GLN A 432 -1.18 -15.11 -17.08
CA GLN A 432 -2.05 -14.80 -18.21
C GLN A 432 -1.88 -15.77 -19.38
N GLY A 433 -0.75 -16.49 -19.46
CA GLY A 433 -0.43 -17.39 -20.57
C GLY A 433 -0.68 -18.86 -20.29
N LEU A 434 -0.61 -19.30 -19.04
CA LEU A 434 -0.76 -20.71 -18.69
C LEU A 434 -1.39 -20.92 -17.32
N ARG A 435 -1.88 -22.14 -17.11
CA ARG A 435 -2.30 -22.66 -15.82
C ARG A 435 -1.42 -23.84 -15.44
N ALA A 436 -0.86 -23.81 -14.23
CA ALA A 436 0.06 -24.85 -13.75
C ALA A 436 -0.45 -25.52 -12.47
N GLY A 437 -0.11 -26.80 -12.28
CA GLY A 437 -0.43 -27.62 -11.11
C GLY A 437 0.34 -27.22 -9.85
N VAL A 438 0.49 -25.93 -9.59
CA VAL A 438 1.23 -25.37 -8.47
C VAL A 438 0.32 -24.97 -7.31
N SER A 439 0.87 -24.96 -6.09
CA SER A 439 0.15 -24.52 -4.88
C SER A 439 0.02 -22.99 -4.81
N SER A 440 0.97 -22.28 -5.42
CA SER A 440 0.99 -20.84 -5.59
C SER A 440 1.76 -20.50 -6.87
N TYR A 441 1.54 -19.31 -7.42
CA TYR A 441 2.30 -18.78 -8.56
C TYR A 441 3.52 -17.98 -8.07
N SER A 442 4.19 -18.45 -7.03
CA SER A 442 5.49 -17.90 -6.61
C SER A 442 6.60 -18.46 -7.50
N LEU A 443 7.72 -17.75 -7.62
CA LEU A 443 8.87 -18.18 -8.43
C LEU A 443 9.32 -19.59 -8.05
N LYS A 444 9.42 -19.86 -6.75
CA LYS A 444 9.82 -21.17 -6.19
C LYS A 444 8.92 -22.33 -6.60
N GLU A 445 7.62 -22.09 -6.80
CA GLU A 445 6.71 -23.13 -7.28
C GLU A 445 6.75 -23.28 -8.80
N ILE A 446 6.88 -22.17 -9.53
CA ILE A 446 6.85 -22.13 -10.99
C ILE A 446 8.18 -22.55 -11.63
N GLU A 447 9.32 -22.34 -10.98
CA GLU A 447 10.64 -22.76 -11.47
C GLU A 447 10.75 -24.28 -11.67
N ALA A 448 9.88 -25.06 -11.02
CA ALA A 448 9.76 -26.50 -11.23
C ALA A 448 9.33 -26.86 -12.66
N LEU A 449 8.60 -25.97 -13.38
CA LEU A 449 8.29 -26.15 -14.80
C LEU A 449 9.56 -26.17 -15.65
N ALA A 450 10.54 -25.33 -15.31
CA ALA A 450 11.84 -25.25 -15.96
C ALA A 450 12.84 -26.31 -15.43
N ALA A 451 12.39 -27.23 -14.56
CA ALA A 451 13.22 -28.21 -13.87
C ALA A 451 14.46 -27.59 -13.19
N PHE A 452 14.37 -26.33 -12.77
CA PHE A 452 15.47 -25.61 -12.15
C PHE A 452 15.80 -26.21 -10.78
N ARG A 453 17.10 -26.27 -10.45
CA ARG A 453 17.59 -26.74 -9.15
C ARG A 453 18.41 -25.64 -8.50
N ARG A 454 17.92 -25.14 -7.37
CA ARG A 454 18.61 -24.16 -6.52
C ARG A 454 19.88 -24.75 -5.92
N ARG A 455 20.91 -23.90 -5.75
CA ARG A 455 22.17 -24.21 -5.06
C ARG A 455 22.05 -23.93 -3.56
N ALA A 456 21.36 -22.84 -3.21
CA ALA A 456 20.93 -22.58 -1.84
C ALA A 456 19.93 -23.67 -1.41
N GLY A 457 20.01 -24.07 -0.14
CA GLY A 457 18.94 -24.86 0.48
C GLY A 457 17.62 -24.09 0.49
N VAL A 458 16.59 -24.62 1.16
CA VAL A 458 15.30 -23.91 1.31
C VAL A 458 15.52 -22.59 2.06
N ALA A 459 15.63 -21.51 1.31
CA ALA A 459 15.70 -20.14 1.80
C ALA A 459 14.50 -19.37 1.25
N THR A 460 14.01 -18.42 2.02
CA THR A 460 12.89 -17.52 1.71
C THR A 460 13.41 -16.09 1.83
N GLY A 461 12.73 -15.11 1.22
CA GLY A 461 13.10 -13.69 1.42
C GLY A 461 13.16 -13.28 2.90
N THR A 462 12.29 -13.85 3.74
CA THR A 462 12.35 -13.70 5.21
C THR A 462 13.71 -14.10 5.80
N ARG A 463 14.34 -15.15 5.26
CA ARG A 463 15.66 -15.61 5.68
C ARG A 463 16.76 -14.66 5.22
N ALA A 464 16.64 -14.04 4.04
CA ALA A 464 17.60 -13.03 3.58
C ALA A 464 17.61 -11.82 4.54
N VAL A 465 16.44 -11.35 4.97
CA VAL A 465 16.31 -10.29 6.00
C VAL A 465 17.00 -10.69 7.32
N LEU A 466 16.74 -11.92 7.81
CA LEU A 466 17.34 -12.41 9.05
C LEU A 466 18.87 -12.54 8.98
N GLU A 467 19.41 -13.03 7.87
CA GLU A 467 20.86 -13.12 7.67
C GLU A 467 21.49 -11.72 7.53
N TYR A 468 20.78 -10.77 6.91
CA TYR A 468 21.25 -9.39 6.81
C TYR A 468 21.29 -8.69 8.17
N GLU A 469 20.23 -8.82 8.97
CA GLU A 469 20.17 -8.30 10.34
C GLU A 469 21.30 -8.90 11.21
N ARG A 470 21.53 -10.22 11.11
CA ARG A 470 22.68 -10.84 11.79
C ARG A 470 24.02 -10.33 11.28
N TRP A 471 24.14 -10.02 9.99
CA TRP A 471 25.34 -9.41 9.45
C TRP A 471 25.53 -7.98 9.98
N MET A 472 24.47 -7.19 10.13
CA MET A 472 24.57 -5.86 10.75
C MET A 472 25.13 -5.94 12.17
N ASP A 473 24.73 -6.95 12.94
CA ASP A 473 25.21 -7.20 14.30
C ASP A 473 26.66 -7.73 14.35
N THR A 474 27.01 -8.67 13.46
CA THR A 474 28.26 -9.45 13.57
C THR A 474 29.36 -9.07 12.57
N ARG A 475 28.98 -8.39 11.48
CA ARG A 475 29.82 -8.08 10.32
C ARG A 475 30.52 -9.30 9.70
N ALA A 476 29.95 -10.49 9.80
CA ALA A 476 30.54 -11.71 9.22
C ALA A 476 30.17 -11.88 7.74
N ASP A 477 31.13 -11.69 6.83
CA ASP A 477 30.92 -11.69 5.37
C ASP A 477 30.26 -12.96 4.80
N ALA A 478 30.44 -14.11 5.44
CA ALA A 478 29.78 -15.36 5.05
C ALA A 478 28.24 -15.24 4.97
N ARG A 479 27.64 -14.31 5.74
CA ARG A 479 26.20 -14.02 5.70
C ARG A 479 25.80 -13.27 4.44
N LEU A 480 26.58 -12.26 4.02
CA LEU A 480 26.35 -11.57 2.74
C LEU A 480 26.51 -12.53 1.56
N GLN A 481 27.49 -13.44 1.63
CA GLN A 481 27.68 -14.48 0.62
C GLN A 481 26.46 -15.42 0.53
N ALA A 482 25.89 -15.83 1.67
CA ALA A 482 24.69 -16.65 1.67
C ALA A 482 23.48 -15.94 1.03
N ILE A 483 23.34 -14.64 1.28
CA ILE A 483 22.30 -13.81 0.65
C ILE A 483 22.55 -13.67 -0.86
N ALA A 484 23.80 -13.41 -1.29
CA ALA A 484 24.15 -13.32 -2.70
C ALA A 484 23.86 -14.63 -3.46
N VAL A 485 24.15 -15.79 -2.85
CA VAL A 485 23.86 -17.10 -3.47
C VAL A 485 22.34 -17.31 -3.62
N TYR A 486 21.56 -16.90 -2.62
CA TYR A 486 20.09 -16.97 -2.67
C TYR A 486 19.52 -16.08 -3.79
N ASN A 487 19.93 -14.82 -3.85
CA ASN A 487 19.48 -13.87 -4.87
C ASN A 487 19.97 -14.26 -6.29
N GLU A 488 21.19 -14.82 -6.42
CA GLU A 488 21.65 -15.38 -7.69
C GLU A 488 20.78 -16.56 -8.13
N ASP A 489 20.35 -17.42 -7.21
CA ASP A 489 19.43 -18.51 -7.53
C ASP A 489 18.06 -17.98 -7.99
N ASP A 490 17.55 -16.89 -7.41
CA ASP A 490 16.31 -16.23 -7.88
C ASP A 490 16.49 -15.64 -9.30
N CYS A 491 17.62 -14.99 -9.57
CA CYS A 491 17.94 -14.53 -10.93
C CYS A 491 18.04 -15.71 -11.91
N ARG A 492 18.70 -16.81 -11.52
CA ARG A 492 18.89 -17.99 -12.39
C ARG A 492 17.60 -18.78 -12.58
N ALA A 493 16.73 -18.85 -11.58
CA ALA A 493 15.39 -19.40 -11.70
C ALA A 493 14.54 -18.59 -12.68
N THR A 494 14.60 -17.26 -12.57
CA THR A 494 13.91 -16.33 -13.48
C THR A 494 14.41 -16.47 -14.92
N LEU A 495 15.73 -16.62 -15.10
CA LEU A 495 16.35 -16.93 -16.40
C LEU A 495 15.84 -18.25 -16.98
N ALA A 496 15.89 -19.33 -16.19
CA ALA A 496 15.46 -20.65 -16.61
C ALA A 496 13.97 -20.65 -16.98
N LEU A 497 13.14 -19.94 -16.22
CA LEU A 497 11.74 -19.74 -16.51
C LEU A 497 11.52 -18.96 -17.81
N ARG A 498 12.27 -17.88 -18.05
CA ARG A 498 12.22 -17.14 -19.33
C ARG A 498 12.50 -18.07 -20.51
N ASP A 499 13.58 -18.83 -20.44
CA ASP A 499 14.01 -19.73 -21.51
C ASP A 499 12.97 -20.85 -21.73
N TRP A 500 12.39 -21.36 -20.65
CA TRP A 500 11.28 -22.32 -20.71
C TRP A 500 10.03 -21.71 -21.38
N LEU A 501 9.65 -20.48 -21.02
CA LEU A 501 8.49 -19.79 -21.61
C LEU A 501 8.72 -19.52 -23.10
N LEU A 502 9.93 -19.13 -23.49
CA LEU A 502 10.29 -18.93 -24.90
C LEU A 502 10.19 -20.23 -25.71
N ALA A 503 10.62 -21.36 -25.13
CA ALA A 503 10.54 -22.67 -25.78
C ALA A 503 9.10 -23.19 -25.93
N HIS A 504 8.19 -22.80 -25.03
CA HIS A 504 6.78 -23.24 -25.03
C HIS A 504 5.81 -22.18 -25.55
N ARG A 505 6.34 -21.12 -26.15
CA ARG A 505 5.54 -20.02 -26.69
C ARG A 505 4.66 -20.51 -27.86
N PRO A 506 3.35 -20.21 -27.87
CA PRO A 506 2.48 -20.55 -28.99
C PRO A 506 2.96 -19.92 -30.30
N ALA A 507 2.78 -20.65 -31.41
CA ALA A 507 3.23 -20.20 -32.74
C ALA A 507 2.43 -18.98 -33.27
N ASP A 508 1.19 -18.85 -32.84
CA ASP A 508 0.24 -17.78 -33.18
C ASP A 508 0.34 -16.55 -32.27
N ALA A 509 1.08 -16.63 -31.15
CA ALA A 509 1.37 -15.46 -30.34
C ALA A 509 2.26 -14.49 -31.14
N VAL A 510 1.92 -13.19 -31.13
CA VAL A 510 2.75 -12.12 -31.68
C VAL A 510 3.80 -11.68 -30.66
N TRP A 511 5.00 -11.32 -31.10
CA TRP A 511 6.07 -10.87 -30.19
C TRP A 511 5.70 -9.51 -29.63
N ALA A 512 6.03 -9.26 -28.36
CA ALA A 512 5.98 -7.90 -27.84
C ALA A 512 6.94 -7.04 -28.67
N GLU A 513 6.41 -5.97 -29.26
CA GLU A 513 7.22 -4.97 -29.94
C GLU A 513 7.67 -3.94 -28.92
N VAL A 514 8.96 -3.57 -28.96
CA VAL A 514 9.47 -2.45 -28.18
C VAL A 514 8.80 -1.18 -28.71
N PRO A 515 8.04 -0.43 -27.88
CA PRO A 515 7.42 0.79 -28.34
C PRO A 515 8.48 1.74 -28.90
N GLU A 516 8.24 2.27 -30.10
CA GLU A 516 9.12 3.31 -30.64
C GLU A 516 9.20 4.47 -29.63
N PRO A 517 10.40 4.97 -29.33
CA PRO A 517 10.55 6.14 -28.49
C PRO A 517 9.71 7.27 -29.09
N ARG A 518 8.67 7.70 -28.37
CA ARG A 518 7.96 8.91 -28.77
C ARG A 518 8.91 10.08 -28.59
N ASP A 519 9.29 10.72 -29.69
CA ASP A 519 10.04 11.96 -29.64
C ASP A 519 9.33 12.94 -28.71
N VAL A 520 10.03 13.32 -27.65
CA VAL A 520 9.61 14.46 -26.83
C VAL A 520 9.72 15.67 -27.73
N THR A 521 8.61 16.38 -27.94
CA THR A 521 8.61 17.58 -28.79
C THR A 521 9.70 18.54 -28.35
N GLU A 522 10.36 19.20 -29.30
CA GLU A 522 11.44 20.15 -28.99
C GLU A 522 10.96 21.26 -28.04
N GLU A 523 9.70 21.66 -28.17
CA GLU A 523 9.02 22.57 -27.23
C GLU A 523 9.02 22.04 -25.79
N LYS A 524 8.69 20.76 -25.58
CA LYS A 524 8.68 20.15 -24.26
C LYS A 524 10.09 19.96 -23.71
N ARG A 525 11.06 19.58 -24.55
CA ARG A 525 12.48 19.50 -24.15
C ARG A 525 13.01 20.87 -23.69
N THR A 526 12.68 21.92 -24.44
CA THR A 526 13.05 23.29 -24.11
C THR A 526 12.42 23.73 -22.79
N ALA A 527 11.10 23.52 -22.61
CA ALA A 527 10.41 23.87 -21.37
C ALA A 527 10.95 23.10 -20.15
N ASP A 528 11.25 21.80 -20.30
CA ASP A 528 11.82 20.98 -19.22
C ASP A 528 13.24 21.47 -18.84
N ALA A 529 14.04 21.89 -19.83
CA ALA A 529 15.38 22.44 -19.62
C ALA A 529 15.36 23.84 -18.97
N GLU A 530 14.47 24.75 -19.42
CA GLU A 530 14.28 26.07 -18.82
C GLU A 530 13.84 25.97 -17.36
N ARG A 531 12.89 25.07 -17.07
CA ARG A 531 12.47 24.76 -15.69
C ARG A 531 13.64 24.26 -14.85
N GLU A 532 14.43 23.32 -15.36
CA GLU A 532 15.57 22.79 -14.60
C GLU A 532 16.62 23.86 -14.33
N ALA A 533 16.94 24.71 -15.31
CA ALA A 533 17.86 25.82 -15.13
C ALA A 533 17.37 26.81 -14.06
N LEU A 534 16.07 27.13 -14.06
CA LEU A 534 15.44 27.97 -13.04
C LEU A 534 15.54 27.32 -11.65
N ARG A 535 15.23 26.02 -11.55
CA ARG A 535 15.35 25.25 -10.31
C ARG A 535 16.78 25.28 -9.77
N GLN A 536 17.77 24.94 -10.60
CA GLN A 536 19.18 24.95 -10.20
C GLN A 536 19.64 26.33 -9.74
N SER A 537 19.20 27.38 -10.44
CA SER A 537 19.51 28.77 -10.05
C SER A 537 18.91 29.14 -8.70
N LEU A 538 17.72 28.65 -8.36
CA LEU A 538 17.11 28.86 -7.05
C LEU A 538 17.83 28.07 -5.95
N LEU A 539 18.17 26.82 -6.21
CA LEU A 539 18.80 25.94 -5.23
C LEU A 539 20.26 26.33 -4.94
N ALA A 540 20.98 26.81 -5.95
CA ALA A 540 22.39 27.20 -5.83
C ALA A 540 22.60 28.27 -4.73
N GLY A 541 23.30 27.87 -3.67
CA GLY A 541 23.62 28.73 -2.52
C GLY A 541 22.42 29.04 -1.62
N SER A 542 21.32 28.30 -1.72
CA SER A 542 20.18 28.42 -0.82
C SER A 542 20.26 27.40 0.32
N ASP A 543 19.83 27.82 1.52
CA ASP A 543 19.67 26.90 2.65
C ASP A 543 18.40 26.05 2.47
N GLU A 544 18.48 24.77 2.81
CA GLU A 544 17.34 23.85 2.79
C GLU A 544 16.18 24.39 3.63
N GLY A 545 14.97 24.35 3.08
CA GLY A 545 13.76 24.88 3.71
C GLY A 545 13.60 26.41 3.67
N SER A 546 14.57 27.16 3.15
CA SER A 546 14.40 28.60 2.90
C SER A 546 13.31 28.87 1.84
N PRO A 547 12.70 30.07 1.79
CA PRO A 547 11.68 30.39 0.77
C PRO A 547 12.18 30.22 -0.66
N ARG A 548 13.44 30.58 -0.91
CA ARG A 548 14.09 30.41 -2.22
C ARG A 548 14.26 28.93 -2.56
N TRP A 549 14.70 28.12 -1.61
CA TRP A 549 14.82 26.67 -1.78
C TRP A 549 13.47 26.02 -2.04
N LEU A 550 12.45 26.36 -1.25
CA LEU A 550 11.07 25.86 -1.42
C LEU A 550 10.47 26.25 -2.77
N ALA A 551 10.71 27.47 -3.25
CA ALA A 551 10.28 27.89 -4.59
C ALA A 551 10.92 27.04 -5.69
N GLY A 552 12.19 26.65 -5.53
CA GLY A 552 12.88 25.72 -6.43
C GLY A 552 12.28 24.32 -6.40
N GLU A 553 12.03 23.77 -5.22
CA GLU A 553 11.43 22.43 -5.07
C GLU A 553 9.98 22.35 -5.55
N LEU A 554 9.19 23.43 -5.41
CA LEU A 554 7.81 23.48 -5.89
C LEU A 554 7.69 23.29 -7.40
N LEU A 555 8.73 23.61 -8.19
CA LEU A 555 8.73 23.37 -9.64
C LEU A 555 8.52 21.89 -10.00
N GLU A 556 8.93 20.97 -9.12
CA GLU A 556 8.74 19.53 -9.32
C GLU A 556 7.45 18.98 -8.72
N TYR A 557 6.73 19.75 -7.91
CA TYR A 557 5.59 19.25 -7.13
C TYR A 557 4.55 18.53 -8.00
N HIS A 558 4.00 19.20 -9.01
CA HIS A 558 2.98 18.60 -9.89
C HIS A 558 3.54 17.58 -10.87
N ARG A 559 4.85 17.56 -11.12
CA ARG A 559 5.50 16.49 -11.91
C ARG A 559 5.58 15.21 -11.08
N ARG A 560 5.98 15.32 -9.81
CA ARG A 560 6.08 14.19 -8.87
C ARG A 560 4.70 13.66 -8.48
N GLU A 561 3.77 14.56 -8.14
CA GLU A 561 2.40 14.22 -7.69
C GLU A 561 1.61 13.41 -8.74
N VAL A 562 1.81 13.70 -10.03
CA VAL A 562 1.04 13.05 -11.11
C VAL A 562 1.59 11.66 -11.49
N ARG A 563 2.85 11.34 -11.17
CA ARG A 563 3.50 10.08 -11.58
C ARG A 563 2.80 8.83 -11.04
N PRO A 564 2.47 8.71 -9.74
CA PRO A 564 1.75 7.53 -9.24
C PRO A 564 0.44 7.29 -9.98
N ALA A 565 -0.30 8.35 -10.32
CA ALA A 565 -1.54 8.24 -11.07
C ALA A 565 -1.32 7.72 -12.50
N TRP A 566 -0.23 8.13 -13.16
CA TRP A 566 0.20 7.55 -14.44
C TRP A 566 0.65 6.10 -14.32
N TRP A 567 1.41 5.74 -13.30
CA TRP A 567 1.84 4.36 -13.07
C TRP A 567 0.64 3.43 -12.87
N TRP A 568 -0.32 3.83 -12.03
CA TRP A 568 -1.57 3.09 -11.86
C TRP A 568 -2.38 2.99 -13.15
N PHE A 569 -2.43 4.05 -13.95
CA PHE A 569 -3.08 4.03 -15.25
C PHE A 569 -2.47 2.95 -16.17
N PHE A 570 -1.14 2.95 -16.34
CA PHE A 570 -0.46 1.97 -17.20
C PHE A 570 -0.50 0.55 -16.64
N ALA A 571 -0.39 0.39 -15.31
CA ALA A 571 -0.53 -0.91 -14.66
C ALA A 571 -1.91 -1.52 -14.93
N ARG A 572 -2.99 -0.74 -14.78
CA ARG A 572 -4.36 -1.18 -15.06
C ARG A 572 -4.60 -1.55 -16.52
N CYS A 573 -3.95 -0.88 -17.47
CA CYS A 573 -4.00 -1.29 -18.88
C CYS A 573 -3.44 -2.71 -19.10
N LYS A 574 -2.49 -3.16 -18.27
CA LYS A 574 -1.87 -4.49 -18.35
C LYS A 574 -2.62 -5.58 -17.54
N MET A 575 -3.53 -5.17 -16.65
CA MET A 575 -4.35 -6.08 -15.84
C MET A 575 -5.44 -6.75 -16.68
N SER A 576 -5.72 -8.02 -16.41
CA SER A 576 -6.85 -8.78 -16.96
C SER A 576 -8.18 -8.27 -16.47
N SER A 577 -9.27 -8.61 -17.17
CA SER A 577 -10.62 -8.25 -16.72
C SER A 577 -10.93 -8.82 -15.32
N ASP A 578 -10.31 -9.95 -14.98
CA ASP A 578 -10.40 -10.56 -13.66
C ASP A 578 -9.58 -9.81 -12.61
N GLU A 579 -8.35 -9.39 -12.92
CA GLU A 579 -7.55 -8.55 -12.02
C GLU A 579 -8.22 -7.18 -11.80
N LEU A 580 -8.80 -6.59 -12.84
CA LEU A 580 -9.56 -5.33 -12.76
C LEU A 580 -10.87 -5.46 -11.97
N PHE A 581 -11.44 -6.66 -11.88
CA PHE A 581 -12.57 -6.94 -10.99
C PHE A 581 -12.15 -6.94 -9.50
N GLU A 582 -10.86 -7.15 -9.21
CA GLU A 582 -10.31 -7.05 -7.85
C GLU A 582 -9.84 -5.63 -7.51
N ASP A 583 -9.58 -4.79 -8.51
CA ASP A 583 -9.17 -3.39 -8.33
C ASP A 583 -10.37 -2.51 -7.97
N ALA A 584 -10.37 -1.95 -6.75
CA ALA A 584 -11.47 -1.15 -6.21
C ALA A 584 -11.70 0.21 -6.92
N GLU A 585 -10.91 0.54 -7.93
CA GLU A 585 -11.06 1.75 -8.75
C GLU A 585 -11.69 1.47 -10.12
N SER A 586 -11.70 0.20 -10.55
CA SER A 586 -12.10 -0.23 -11.89
C SER A 586 -13.39 -1.04 -11.87
N ILE A 587 -13.98 -1.26 -13.05
CA ILE A 587 -15.05 -2.24 -13.23
C ILE A 587 -14.55 -3.30 -14.20
N GLY A 588 -14.33 -4.51 -13.70
CA GLY A 588 -14.01 -5.69 -14.50
C GLY A 588 -15.27 -6.47 -14.91
N ARG A 589 -15.08 -7.43 -15.83
CA ARG A 589 -16.09 -8.38 -16.32
C ARG A 589 -17.36 -7.75 -16.90
N LEU A 590 -17.24 -6.62 -17.61
CA LEU A 590 -18.37 -6.02 -18.33
C LEU A 590 -18.84 -6.94 -19.45
N ARG A 591 -20.15 -7.13 -19.55
CA ARG A 591 -20.81 -7.89 -20.62
C ARG A 591 -21.90 -7.06 -21.27
N PRO A 592 -21.88 -6.83 -22.59
CA PRO A 592 -22.96 -6.11 -23.26
C PRO A 592 -24.24 -6.97 -23.26
N GLU A 593 -25.38 -6.39 -22.86
CA GLU A 593 -26.64 -7.14 -22.70
C GLU A 593 -27.56 -7.03 -23.92
N THR A 594 -27.62 -5.87 -24.58
CA THR A 594 -28.65 -5.56 -25.59
C THR A 594 -28.11 -4.65 -26.71
N ARG A 595 -28.91 -4.48 -27.78
CA ARG A 595 -28.62 -3.49 -28.83
C ARG A 595 -28.69 -2.06 -28.26
N PRO A 596 -27.79 -1.16 -28.68
CA PRO A 596 -27.74 0.19 -28.16
C PRO A 596 -29.00 1.00 -28.48
N VAL A 597 -29.32 1.97 -27.61
CA VAL A 597 -30.42 2.92 -27.79
C VAL A 597 -29.88 4.24 -28.35
N ALA A 598 -30.58 4.85 -29.30
CA ALA A 598 -30.18 6.13 -29.86
C ALA A 598 -30.29 7.28 -28.84
N ALA A 599 -29.22 8.07 -28.72
CA ALA A 599 -29.14 9.26 -27.86
C ALA A 599 -28.54 10.43 -28.66
N LYS A 600 -29.40 11.21 -29.33
CA LYS A 600 -29.00 12.25 -30.29
C LYS A 600 -28.11 11.66 -31.41
N ARG A 601 -26.84 12.09 -31.50
CA ARG A 601 -25.84 11.57 -32.45
C ARG A 601 -25.01 10.43 -31.87
N SER A 602 -25.31 9.98 -30.66
CA SER A 602 -24.60 8.94 -29.91
C SER A 602 -25.49 7.72 -29.68
N LEU A 603 -24.88 6.66 -29.16
CA LEU A 603 -25.54 5.40 -28.82
C LEU A 603 -25.28 5.07 -27.34
N ASP A 604 -26.34 4.73 -26.61
CA ASP A 604 -26.28 4.28 -25.23
C ASP A 604 -26.23 2.75 -25.19
N TYR A 605 -25.09 2.20 -24.78
CA TYR A 605 -24.85 0.77 -24.66
C TYR A 605 -25.05 0.32 -23.22
N ARG A 606 -25.81 -0.76 -23.03
CA ARG A 606 -26.08 -1.35 -21.71
C ARG A 606 -25.17 -2.56 -21.48
N PHE A 607 -24.59 -2.62 -20.28
CA PHE A 607 -23.72 -3.69 -19.82
C PHE A 607 -24.22 -4.26 -18.48
N SER A 608 -24.03 -5.55 -18.27
CA SER A 608 -23.98 -6.14 -16.93
C SER A 608 -22.57 -6.21 -16.40
N PHE A 609 -22.45 -6.13 -15.08
CA PHE A 609 -21.22 -6.40 -14.35
C PHE A 609 -21.55 -7.08 -13.00
N PRO A 610 -20.66 -7.96 -12.49
CA PRO A 610 -20.85 -8.59 -11.18
C PRO A 610 -20.70 -7.58 -10.04
N PRO A 611 -21.33 -7.80 -8.87
CA PRO A 611 -21.11 -6.98 -7.68
C PRO A 611 -19.63 -6.88 -7.33
N GLN A 612 -19.11 -5.65 -7.31
CA GLN A 612 -17.70 -5.33 -7.07
C GLN A 612 -17.57 -3.92 -6.48
N GLN A 613 -16.44 -3.63 -5.84
CA GLN A 613 -16.12 -2.27 -5.42
C GLN A 613 -15.55 -1.49 -6.60
N HIS A 614 -16.02 -0.27 -6.83
CA HIS A 614 -15.46 0.64 -7.84
C HIS A 614 -15.68 2.10 -7.40
N LYS A 615 -14.97 3.04 -8.05
CA LYS A 615 -15.17 4.49 -7.83
C LYS A 615 -15.75 5.26 -9.03
N LEU A 616 -16.02 4.56 -10.13
CA LEU A 616 -16.63 5.15 -11.33
C LEU A 616 -18.09 5.55 -11.08
N SER A 617 -18.47 6.73 -11.55
CA SER A 617 -19.78 7.35 -11.33
C SER A 617 -20.40 7.89 -12.63
N PRO A 618 -21.72 8.14 -12.69
CA PRO A 618 -22.35 8.86 -13.79
C PRO A 618 -21.68 10.23 -14.06
N GLY A 619 -21.40 10.51 -15.33
CA GLY A 619 -20.67 11.69 -15.78
C GLY A 619 -19.18 11.43 -16.08
N ASP A 620 -18.61 10.36 -15.53
CA ASP A 620 -17.21 10.03 -15.78
C ASP A 620 -16.97 9.58 -17.23
N VAL A 621 -15.75 9.81 -17.71
CA VAL A 621 -15.26 9.37 -19.01
C VAL A 621 -14.17 8.31 -18.78
N PRO A 622 -14.55 7.06 -18.49
CA PRO A 622 -13.60 5.99 -18.21
C PRO A 622 -12.77 5.64 -19.45
N ILE A 623 -11.64 4.98 -19.21
CA ILE A 623 -10.76 4.47 -20.25
C ILE A 623 -11.05 2.98 -20.47
N ASP A 624 -11.05 2.56 -21.73
CA ASP A 624 -11.00 1.14 -22.08
C ASP A 624 -9.54 0.67 -21.96
N PRO A 625 -9.22 -0.22 -21.00
CA PRO A 625 -7.84 -0.67 -20.78
C PRO A 625 -7.25 -1.36 -22.01
N ALA A 626 -8.06 -1.98 -22.87
CA ALA A 626 -7.59 -2.67 -24.08
C ALA A 626 -7.13 -1.69 -25.18
N THR A 627 -7.62 -0.45 -25.17
CA THR A 627 -7.24 0.56 -26.18
C THR A 627 -6.45 1.73 -25.60
N GLY A 628 -6.43 1.90 -24.28
CA GLY A 628 -5.86 3.06 -23.60
C GLY A 628 -6.56 4.39 -23.93
N LYS A 629 -7.76 4.32 -24.52
CA LYS A 629 -8.56 5.46 -25.01
C LYS A 629 -9.92 5.56 -24.29
N PRO A 630 -10.56 6.74 -24.29
CA PRO A 630 -11.90 6.91 -23.72
C PRO A 630 -12.92 5.90 -24.25
N ALA A 631 -13.60 5.20 -23.34
CA ALA A 631 -14.61 4.20 -23.67
C ALA A 631 -15.99 4.80 -23.95
N GLY A 632 -16.22 6.05 -23.57
CA GLY A 632 -17.52 6.73 -23.61
C GLY A 632 -17.77 7.49 -22.31
N THR A 633 -18.99 8.00 -22.13
CA THR A 633 -19.39 8.68 -20.88
C THR A 633 -20.40 7.83 -20.13
N ILE A 634 -20.15 7.54 -18.87
CA ILE A 634 -21.08 6.78 -18.01
C ILE A 634 -22.34 7.62 -17.81
N GLN A 635 -23.50 7.06 -18.18
CA GLN A 635 -24.80 7.69 -17.96
C GLN A 635 -25.48 7.16 -16.69
N LEU A 636 -25.25 5.88 -16.38
CA LEU A 636 -25.86 5.19 -15.26
C LEU A 636 -24.91 4.11 -14.76
N VAL A 637 -24.85 3.97 -13.44
CA VAL A 637 -24.35 2.77 -12.76
C VAL A 637 -25.40 2.41 -11.70
N ASP A 638 -25.91 1.19 -11.76
CA ASP A 638 -26.83 0.60 -10.79
C ASP A 638 -26.16 -0.64 -10.19
N GLU A 639 -25.57 -0.48 -9.01
CA GLU A 639 -24.82 -1.53 -8.32
C GLU A 639 -25.72 -2.69 -7.86
N ALA A 640 -26.98 -2.40 -7.51
CA ALA A 640 -27.91 -3.41 -7.02
C ALA A 640 -28.38 -4.33 -8.16
N ALA A 641 -28.63 -3.75 -9.33
CA ALA A 641 -28.97 -4.51 -10.52
C ALA A 641 -27.75 -5.05 -11.28
N GLY A 642 -26.55 -4.55 -10.99
CA GLY A 642 -25.31 -4.87 -11.71
C GLY A 642 -25.31 -4.33 -13.14
N VAL A 643 -25.81 -3.12 -13.35
CA VAL A 643 -26.08 -2.54 -14.68
C VAL A 643 -25.32 -1.23 -14.89
N LEU A 644 -24.66 -1.11 -16.04
CA LEU A 644 -23.99 0.12 -16.45
C LEU A 644 -24.47 0.57 -17.84
N VAL A 645 -24.67 1.88 -18.03
CA VAL A 645 -24.98 2.46 -19.34
C VAL A 645 -23.87 3.40 -19.77
N LEU A 646 -23.26 3.11 -20.92
CA LEU A 646 -22.15 3.87 -21.50
C LEU A 646 -22.58 4.54 -22.79
N ARG A 647 -22.55 5.87 -22.82
CA ARG A 647 -22.81 6.67 -24.01
C ARG A 647 -21.58 6.75 -24.89
N ARG A 648 -21.67 6.28 -26.13
CA ARG A 648 -20.58 6.29 -27.12
C ARG A 648 -20.96 7.14 -28.32
N GLY A 649 -20.09 8.09 -28.67
CA GLY A 649 -20.26 8.96 -29.84
C GLY A 649 -19.85 8.26 -31.15
N PRO A 650 -20.07 8.92 -32.31
CA PRO A 650 -19.76 8.36 -33.63
C PRO A 650 -18.30 7.92 -33.81
N SER A 651 -17.35 8.59 -33.16
CA SER A 651 -15.92 8.25 -33.22
C SER A 651 -15.57 6.89 -32.60
N LEU A 652 -16.47 6.32 -31.79
CA LEU A 652 -16.30 5.03 -31.14
C LEU A 652 -17.11 3.91 -31.80
N ALA A 653 -17.79 4.18 -32.93
CA ALA A 653 -18.69 3.23 -33.58
C ALA A 653 -17.96 2.00 -34.15
N SER A 654 -16.71 2.17 -34.62
CA SER A 654 -15.87 1.09 -35.13
C SER A 654 -14.96 0.46 -34.07
N ILE A 655 -14.99 0.96 -32.84
CA ILE A 655 -14.19 0.44 -31.73
C ILE A 655 -15.03 -0.58 -30.99
N LEU A 656 -14.44 -1.75 -30.71
CA LEU A 656 -15.09 -2.82 -29.95
C LEU A 656 -15.61 -2.32 -28.59
N LEU A 657 -16.62 -3.01 -28.07
CA LEU A 657 -17.17 -2.69 -26.76
C LEU A 657 -16.20 -3.18 -25.67
N PRO A 658 -16.00 -2.37 -24.62
CA PRO A 658 -15.06 -2.71 -23.55
C PRO A 658 -15.55 -3.89 -22.72
N SER A 659 -14.63 -4.73 -22.27
CA SER A 659 -14.86 -5.79 -21.28
C SER A 659 -14.47 -5.38 -19.86
N ALA A 660 -13.87 -4.20 -19.69
CA ALA A 660 -13.51 -3.58 -18.43
C ALA A 660 -13.45 -2.05 -18.59
N LEU A 661 -13.56 -1.29 -17.49
CA LEU A 661 -13.43 0.16 -17.45
C LEU A 661 -12.47 0.55 -16.33
N ILE A 662 -11.52 1.45 -16.62
CA ILE A 662 -10.56 1.97 -15.65
C ILE A 662 -10.74 3.49 -15.49
N PRO A 663 -10.25 4.09 -14.38
CA PRO A 663 -10.30 5.53 -14.16
C PRO A 663 -9.70 6.36 -15.31
N PRO A 664 -10.12 7.63 -15.46
CA PRO A 664 -9.54 8.53 -16.44
C PRO A 664 -8.05 8.78 -16.18
N LYS A 665 -7.37 9.30 -17.21
CA LYS A 665 -5.99 9.78 -17.10
C LYS A 665 -5.88 10.91 -16.07
N PRO A 666 -4.70 11.11 -15.46
CA PRO A 666 -4.49 12.21 -14.53
C PRO A 666 -4.81 13.58 -15.17
N TYR A 667 -5.25 14.54 -14.36
CA TYR A 667 -5.57 15.88 -14.82
C TYR A 667 -4.34 16.60 -15.37
N ASP A 668 -4.55 17.44 -16.38
CA ASP A 668 -3.53 18.34 -16.90
C ASP A 668 -3.19 19.41 -15.84
N THR A 669 -1.90 19.62 -15.58
CA THR A 669 -1.37 20.57 -14.59
C THR A 669 -0.50 21.67 -15.20
N ASN A 670 -0.55 21.88 -16.52
CA ASN A 670 0.30 22.82 -17.25
C ASN A 670 0.15 24.26 -16.73
N GLU A 671 -1.07 24.70 -16.41
CA GLU A 671 -1.33 26.04 -15.88
C GLU A 671 -0.79 26.22 -14.46
N GLN A 672 -0.95 25.20 -13.60
CA GLN A 672 -0.42 25.21 -12.24
C GLN A 672 1.11 25.22 -12.24
N ARG A 673 1.74 24.39 -13.09
CA ARG A 673 3.20 24.38 -13.30
C ARG A 673 3.69 25.74 -13.79
N SER A 674 3.01 26.33 -14.77
CA SER A 674 3.34 27.67 -15.28
C SER A 674 3.20 28.75 -14.22
N ALA A 675 2.21 28.63 -13.31
CA ALA A 675 2.06 29.55 -12.18
C ALA A 675 3.22 29.45 -11.18
N LEU A 676 3.69 28.23 -10.86
CA LEU A 676 4.85 28.02 -10.01
C LEU A 676 6.15 28.51 -10.67
N ALA A 677 6.31 28.34 -11.98
CA ALA A 677 7.42 28.90 -12.73
C ALA A 677 7.49 30.44 -12.64
N ARG A 678 6.33 31.12 -12.74
CA ARG A 678 6.26 32.57 -12.55
C ARG A 678 6.63 33.00 -11.13
N LEU A 679 6.17 32.28 -10.11
CA LEU A 679 6.55 32.52 -8.71
C LEU A 679 8.05 32.34 -8.52
N ALA A 680 8.61 31.22 -8.98
CA ALA A 680 10.02 30.88 -8.91
C ALA A 680 10.91 31.94 -9.57
N ALA A 681 10.54 32.41 -10.78
CA ALA A 681 11.26 33.48 -11.47
C ALA A 681 11.22 34.81 -10.69
N SER A 682 10.07 35.17 -10.13
CA SER A 682 9.91 36.37 -9.28
C SER A 682 10.74 36.26 -7.98
N THR A 683 10.75 35.09 -7.34
CA THR A 683 11.59 34.82 -6.15
C THR A 683 13.07 34.93 -6.48
N LEU A 684 13.51 34.41 -7.63
CA LEU A 684 14.91 34.52 -8.07
C LEU A 684 15.29 35.97 -8.38
N ALA A 685 14.39 36.73 -9.01
CA ALA A 685 14.61 38.13 -9.34
C ALA A 685 14.54 39.07 -8.11
N GLY A 686 13.88 38.64 -7.04
CA GLY A 686 13.66 39.47 -5.85
C GLY A 686 12.73 40.67 -6.10
N ASP A 687 11.85 40.58 -7.10
CA ASP A 687 11.02 41.71 -7.56
C ASP A 687 9.77 41.98 -6.69
N GLY A 688 9.49 41.10 -5.73
CA GLY A 688 8.35 41.24 -4.80
C GLY A 688 6.97 41.13 -5.46
N ARG A 689 6.87 40.59 -6.69
CA ARG A 689 5.61 40.53 -7.46
C ARG A 689 4.50 39.70 -6.80
N TYR A 690 4.88 38.65 -6.05
CA TYR A 690 3.95 37.74 -5.37
C TYR A 690 4.17 37.73 -3.86
N PRO A 691 3.88 38.83 -3.15
CA PRO A 691 4.32 39.01 -1.79
C PRO A 691 3.57 38.08 -0.82
N ALA A 692 2.28 37.82 -1.01
CA ALA A 692 1.52 36.83 -0.24
C ALA A 692 2.08 35.40 -0.34
N LEU A 693 2.49 34.98 -1.54
CA LEU A 693 3.04 33.64 -1.76
C LEU A 693 4.43 33.51 -1.14
N THR A 694 5.24 34.56 -1.24
CA THR A 694 6.56 34.63 -0.60
C THR A 694 6.44 34.55 0.92
N ASP A 695 5.46 35.25 1.51
CA ASP A 695 5.19 35.19 2.95
C ASP A 695 4.76 33.79 3.40
N ILE A 696 3.94 33.08 2.60
CA ILE A 696 3.55 31.69 2.87
C ILE A 696 4.79 30.79 2.92
N LEU A 697 5.70 30.91 1.93
CA LEU A 697 6.93 30.13 1.89
C LEU A 697 7.87 30.46 3.07
N ALA A 698 7.91 31.73 3.48
CA ALA A 698 8.65 32.19 4.66
C ALA A 698 7.97 31.89 5.99
N ARG A 699 6.73 31.38 5.97
CA ARG A 699 5.89 31.19 7.16
C ARG A 699 5.74 32.48 7.98
N SER A 700 5.73 33.62 7.28
CA SER A 700 5.59 34.95 7.87
C SER A 700 4.20 35.16 8.46
N ARG A 701 4.03 36.12 9.39
CA ARG A 701 2.66 36.50 9.80
C ARG A 701 1.95 37.24 8.67
N PRO A 702 0.62 37.07 8.48
CA PRO A 702 -0.14 37.86 7.54
C PRO A 702 0.05 39.36 7.74
N ARG A 703 0.24 40.10 6.65
CA ARG A 703 0.27 41.57 6.64
C ARG A 703 -1.15 42.14 6.52
N PHE A 704 -1.37 43.22 7.25
CA PHE A 704 -2.61 44.00 7.24
C PHE A 704 -2.28 45.47 7.07
N ALA A 705 -3.20 46.25 6.50
CA ALA A 705 -3.05 47.69 6.33
C ALA A 705 -2.84 48.45 7.66
N ARG A 706 -3.17 47.82 8.80
CA ARG A 706 -2.85 48.30 10.15
C ARG A 706 -2.32 47.15 11.00
N PRO A 707 -1.32 47.37 11.88
CA PRO A 707 -0.79 46.32 12.76
C PRO A 707 -1.89 45.66 13.60
N ARG A 708 -1.87 44.33 13.66
CA ARG A 708 -2.80 43.53 14.47
C ARG A 708 -2.07 42.46 15.26
N THR A 709 -2.53 42.24 16.49
CA THR A 709 -2.04 41.19 17.39
C THR A 709 -2.79 39.87 17.20
N THR A 710 -4.09 39.93 16.91
CA THR A 710 -4.95 38.77 16.69
C THR A 710 -5.16 38.51 15.21
N VAL A 711 -4.78 37.32 14.74
CA VAL A 711 -4.91 36.88 13.34
C VAL A 711 -5.78 35.63 13.19
N GLN A 712 -6.28 35.08 14.30
CA GLN A 712 -7.18 33.93 14.36
C GLN A 712 -8.38 34.28 15.23
N THR A 713 -9.58 33.98 14.74
CA THR A 713 -10.84 34.20 15.46
C THR A 713 -11.92 33.29 14.92
N THR A 714 -12.88 32.94 15.78
CA THR A 714 -14.10 32.23 15.40
C THR A 714 -15.28 33.16 15.15
N ASP A 715 -15.15 34.44 15.50
CA ASP A 715 -16.17 35.46 15.25
C ASP A 715 -16.20 35.86 13.77
N LEU A 716 -17.38 35.87 13.18
CA LEU A 716 -17.54 36.17 11.76
C LEU A 716 -17.28 37.64 11.43
N GLY A 717 -17.66 38.55 12.34
CA GLY A 717 -17.43 39.99 12.15
C GLY A 717 -15.94 40.31 12.11
N GLU A 718 -15.19 39.78 13.07
CA GLU A 718 -13.73 39.90 13.09
C GLU A 718 -13.07 39.23 11.88
N LEU A 719 -13.53 38.03 11.48
CA LEU A 719 -13.03 37.35 10.27
C LEU A 719 -13.23 38.20 9.00
N ARG A 720 -14.39 38.83 8.85
CA ARG A 720 -14.69 39.75 7.74
C ARG A 720 -13.74 40.94 7.73
N GLU A 721 -13.52 41.56 8.89
CA GLU A 721 -12.58 42.69 9.02
C GLU A 721 -11.13 42.28 8.80
N LEU A 722 -10.72 41.08 9.23
CA LEU A 722 -9.40 40.53 8.94
C LEU A 722 -9.21 40.37 7.43
N ALA A 723 -10.14 39.71 6.75
CA ALA A 723 -10.06 39.50 5.30
C ALA A 723 -10.06 40.82 4.51
N ALA A 724 -10.90 41.78 4.91
CA ALA A 724 -11.05 43.05 4.19
C ALA A 724 -9.87 44.03 4.36
N THR A 725 -8.95 43.77 5.28
CA THR A 725 -7.81 44.66 5.59
C THR A 725 -6.46 44.03 5.32
N LEU A 726 -6.42 42.86 4.67
CA LEU A 726 -5.19 42.25 4.19
C LEU A 726 -4.47 43.18 3.21
N ASP A 727 -3.15 43.29 3.36
CA ASP A 727 -2.29 44.08 2.46
C ASP A 727 -1.41 43.15 1.62
N GLY A 728 -1.93 42.76 0.45
CA GLY A 728 -1.25 41.84 -0.46
C GLY A 728 -0.79 40.55 0.23
N SER A 729 -1.65 39.97 1.07
CA SER A 729 -1.33 38.91 2.04
C SER A 729 -2.37 37.78 2.00
N TYR A 730 -2.29 36.84 2.94
CA TYR A 730 -3.11 35.65 3.02
C TYR A 730 -3.78 35.47 4.39
N LEU A 731 -4.83 34.64 4.44
CA LEU A 731 -5.41 34.11 5.67
C LEU A 731 -5.74 32.64 5.47
N PHE A 732 -5.35 31.79 6.44
CA PHE A 732 -5.78 30.40 6.47
C PHE A 732 -7.03 30.28 7.35
N ILE A 733 -8.12 29.79 6.76
CA ILE A 733 -9.38 29.51 7.47
C ILE A 733 -9.61 28.00 7.44
N GLN A 734 -9.36 27.35 8.57
CA GLN A 734 -9.51 25.90 8.73
C GLN A 734 -10.65 25.56 9.68
N GLY A 735 -11.33 24.44 9.43
CA GLY A 735 -12.33 23.87 10.32
C GLY A 735 -12.65 22.43 9.91
N PRO A 736 -13.13 21.56 10.82
CA PRO A 736 -13.58 20.22 10.48
C PRO A 736 -14.68 20.20 9.39
N PRO A 737 -14.97 19.06 8.74
CA PRO A 737 -16.15 18.91 7.89
C PRO A 737 -17.43 19.30 8.66
N GLY A 738 -18.36 20.00 7.99
CA GLY A 738 -19.63 20.42 8.59
C GLY A 738 -19.61 21.68 9.46
N THR A 739 -18.45 22.29 9.77
CA THR A 739 -18.38 23.48 10.65
C THR A 739 -18.68 24.82 9.95
N GLY A 740 -19.44 24.80 8.85
CA GLY A 740 -19.87 26.00 8.14
C GLY A 740 -18.75 26.73 7.36
N LYS A 741 -17.72 26.04 6.87
CA LYS A 741 -16.67 26.66 6.04
C LYS A 741 -17.23 27.36 4.79
N THR A 742 -18.11 26.68 4.06
CA THR A 742 -18.79 27.24 2.89
C THR A 742 -19.60 28.48 3.27
N TRP A 743 -20.37 28.38 4.36
CA TRP A 743 -21.15 29.48 4.90
C TRP A 743 -20.25 30.68 5.26
N ARG A 744 -19.20 30.50 6.06
CA ARG A 744 -18.27 31.58 6.44
C ARG A 744 -17.58 32.18 5.22
N GLY A 745 -17.09 31.33 4.31
CA GLY A 745 -16.43 31.76 3.07
C GLY A 745 -17.33 32.62 2.20
N ALA A 746 -18.60 32.24 2.03
CA ALA A 746 -19.57 33.02 1.28
C ALA A 746 -19.83 34.39 1.93
N ARG A 747 -19.98 34.44 3.26
CA ARG A 747 -20.19 35.69 4.00
C ARG A 747 -18.99 36.62 3.98
N ILE A 748 -17.77 36.09 3.86
CA ILE A 748 -16.55 36.88 3.63
C ILE A 748 -16.56 37.40 2.19
N ALA A 749 -16.79 36.54 1.21
CA ALA A 749 -16.84 36.92 -0.20
C ALA A 749 -17.85 38.05 -0.47
N VAL A 750 -19.08 37.94 0.07
CA VAL A 750 -20.12 38.98 -0.04
C VAL A 750 -19.65 40.31 0.56
N GLU A 751 -18.96 40.28 1.70
CA GLU A 751 -18.44 41.50 2.32
C GLU A 751 -17.35 42.17 1.47
N LEU A 752 -16.42 41.39 0.93
CA LEU A 752 -15.38 41.91 0.03
C LEU A 752 -15.98 42.50 -1.26
N ILE A 753 -17.00 41.84 -1.82
CA ILE A 753 -17.75 42.33 -3.00
C ILE A 753 -18.45 43.66 -2.67
N ARG A 754 -19.11 43.77 -1.51
CA ARG A 754 -19.75 45.03 -1.06
C ARG A 754 -18.74 46.18 -0.92
N ARG A 755 -17.49 45.87 -0.56
CA ARG A 755 -16.37 46.83 -0.52
C ARG A 755 -15.74 47.11 -1.89
N GLY A 756 -16.32 46.61 -2.97
CA GLY A 756 -15.87 46.85 -4.35
C GLY A 756 -14.70 45.97 -4.79
N GLN A 757 -14.36 44.93 -4.03
CA GLN A 757 -13.29 44.01 -4.41
C GLN A 757 -13.79 42.93 -5.39
N ARG A 758 -12.86 42.39 -6.18
CA ARG A 758 -13.12 41.24 -7.06
C ARG A 758 -12.73 39.96 -6.33
N VAL A 759 -13.65 39.00 -6.27
CA VAL A 759 -13.42 37.71 -5.60
C VAL A 759 -13.27 36.61 -6.65
N GLY A 760 -12.14 35.91 -6.61
CA GLY A 760 -11.91 34.68 -7.37
C GLY A 760 -12.07 33.46 -6.47
N ILE A 761 -12.71 32.41 -6.99
CA ILE A 761 -12.93 31.15 -6.26
C ILE A 761 -12.25 30.03 -7.04
N ALA A 762 -11.43 29.24 -6.35
CA ALA A 762 -10.76 28.06 -6.88
C ALA A 762 -10.95 26.88 -5.93
N ALA A 763 -11.15 25.68 -6.47
CA ALA A 763 -11.20 24.43 -5.71
C ALA A 763 -10.80 23.24 -6.61
N THR A 764 -10.57 22.08 -6.01
CA THR A 764 -10.21 20.84 -6.72
C THR A 764 -11.37 20.20 -7.48
N SER A 765 -12.61 20.70 -7.34
CA SER A 765 -13.76 20.22 -8.12
C SER A 765 -14.77 21.32 -8.43
N HIS A 766 -15.41 21.22 -9.59
CA HIS A 766 -16.52 22.11 -9.97
C HIS A 766 -17.66 22.09 -8.95
N LYS A 767 -17.96 20.92 -8.36
CA LYS A 767 -18.99 20.78 -7.32
C LYS A 767 -18.68 21.66 -6.11
N ALA A 768 -17.43 21.73 -5.67
CA ALA A 768 -17.04 22.59 -4.54
C ALA A 768 -17.15 24.08 -4.89
N ILE A 769 -16.81 24.46 -6.12
CA ILE A 769 -16.97 25.84 -6.62
C ILE A 769 -18.45 26.22 -6.67
N HIS A 770 -19.28 25.40 -7.31
CA HIS A 770 -20.72 25.65 -7.43
C HIS A 770 -21.39 25.75 -6.05
N ASN A 771 -21.05 24.85 -5.12
CA ASN A 771 -21.59 24.89 -3.76
C ASN A 771 -21.28 26.21 -3.03
N LEU A 772 -20.08 26.79 -3.22
CA LEU A 772 -19.77 28.09 -2.62
C LEU A 772 -20.46 29.24 -3.36
N LEU A 773 -20.58 29.17 -4.69
CA LEU A 773 -21.29 30.18 -5.48
C LEU A 773 -22.79 30.22 -5.14
N ASP A 774 -23.44 29.06 -5.04
CA ASP A 774 -24.84 28.95 -4.63
C ASP A 774 -25.05 29.58 -3.25
N GLU A 775 -24.15 29.32 -2.30
CA GLU A 775 -24.17 29.90 -0.95
C GLU A 775 -23.87 31.41 -0.91
N ILE A 776 -23.19 31.95 -1.93
CA ILE A 776 -22.99 33.41 -2.10
C ILE A 776 -24.25 34.05 -2.68
N THR A 777 -24.96 33.35 -3.56
CA THR A 777 -26.19 33.86 -4.19
C THR A 777 -27.43 33.75 -3.30
N ASN A 778 -27.44 32.78 -2.39
CA ASN A 778 -28.47 32.60 -1.35
C ASN A 778 -28.27 33.57 -0.19
#